data_AF-A0AAC9JBX8-F1
#
_entry.id   AF-A0AAC9JBX8-F1
#
_cell.length_a   1.000
_cell.length_b   1.000
_cell.length_c   1.000
_cell.angle_alpha   90.00
_cell.angle_beta   90.00
_cell.angle_gamma   90.00
#
_symmetry.space_group_name_H-M   'P 1'
#
loop_
_entity.id
_entity.type
_entity.pdbx_description
1 polymer ?
#
loop_
_entity_poly.entity_id
_entity_poly.type
_entity_poly.pdbx_seq_one_letter_code
_entity_poly.pdbx_strand_id
1 'polypeptide(L)'
;MKIKAFALCAIAAAITGCDVDSDNNPNTLGSITLSGTAISGETLTASVSDPDGISSSVSYYWYADNQLIADANGASFTLTDDQIGAAITVQGTYTDDGGINESHVSDPTSDVMAIAFDASISISGDVVVGGTLAATVADENGVEPETIVYTWLADDVAIENEVTSTLTLTESQFGKVITVSASFTDNRGFDEAPISAPTTPVGRVNSEGTISIIGTPTVGNTLTTEISDEDGATGDVSYQWYGDNTAINGATESSYVVEAALVGQVITAEASYTDDNGFEEVITSAPTIPVNEEAVDEAGSIEISGTVPYLVDGVLTATLTDNNGFDEANVEYTWFADGVVVPDSNSNTFTPSANAGAIISVEAAYTDNDGFEGSASDAVDTIVYTTVVNDKTSLENALGSGLADGDVLGLNTNVYADLAPIMLTSAVTLAAVEGETPVISGEACINVAGTVDGAAVTGIRFENIDTALDSYCENEEAAVIYAEGNNFTFAQNTMDGDQEVLNEETYHWLVVKGEGAMIERNTFRNRNNAVKGSVIKLASSGLNHTIQYNLFENAENPNFNQSSLLLLNVGSTTGADAAEDTNFVVQYNRIDNFVSGRRLMRVQTSGASIKGNTIIDANGGISLEDGGFNTVADNIIIRTTDISGSDDRPSGVLITPLGHTVTNNYIAGIRSGNKEAGGLVFTANPLSQADGGVPNAGNQAVLDGSGDLSLTVSQNTVLNSLQPIVFSTEIGSKAPVGDCDELTADNAPTLYGLTKNFFVIDFDANAIANGFNDEDKESTLGFAFDSEAVSSDHAFEYDCDLINHDESLLSNNFGFTDSYASGDVEDEFWVDIRNLNGNGEFDTDGAIDQNPADNGKEVPEFVTATNGLIETDPNGAQAIAGAKGLYYIQSSDVGAGSSWTADN
;
A
#
# COMPACT_ATOMS: atom_id res chain seq x y z
N MET A 1 -43.03 8.32 -12.30
CA MET A 1 -42.61 7.01 -12.85
C MET A 1 -43.56 5.96 -12.26
N LYS A 2 -44.66 5.57 -12.94
CA LYS A 2 -44.89 4.28 -13.67
C LYS A 2 -44.61 3.03 -12.80
N ILE A 3 -45.41 1.96 -12.64
CA ILE A 3 -46.59 1.30 -13.29
C ILE A 3 -47.05 0.19 -12.28
N LYS A 4 -48.33 -0.15 -12.06
CA LYS A 4 -49.13 -1.33 -12.57
C LYS A 4 -50.51 -1.30 -11.85
N ALA A 5 -51.66 -1.03 -12.48
CA ALA A 5 -52.46 -1.82 -13.44
C ALA A 5 -53.24 -3.01 -12.82
N PHE A 6 -54.59 -2.93 -12.83
CA PHE A 6 -55.63 -3.93 -13.24
C PHE A 6 -57.02 -3.37 -12.84
N ALA A 7 -57.86 -2.86 -13.78
CA ALA A 7 -58.88 -3.58 -14.57
C ALA A 7 -60.11 -4.02 -13.73
N LEU A 8 -61.38 -3.99 -14.16
CA LEU A 8 -62.17 -3.49 -15.29
C LEU A 8 -63.65 -3.90 -14.96
N CYS A 9 -64.63 -3.47 -15.78
CA CYS A 9 -66.07 -3.82 -15.80
C CYS A 9 -66.95 -3.04 -14.81
N ALA A 10 -67.63 -1.94 -15.16
CA ALA A 10 -68.45 -1.59 -16.32
C ALA A 10 -69.82 -2.31 -16.43
N ILE A 11 -70.82 -1.49 -16.83
CA ILE A 11 -72.13 -1.81 -17.44
C ILE A 11 -73.27 -1.91 -16.40
N ALA A 12 -74.04 -0.85 -16.18
CA ALA A 12 -75.08 -0.25 -17.03
C ALA A 12 -76.43 -0.99 -17.01
N ALA A 13 -77.47 -0.17 -16.78
CA ALA A 13 -78.83 -0.29 -17.31
C ALA A 13 -79.67 -1.52 -16.94
N ALA A 14 -80.71 -1.28 -16.13
CA ALA A 14 -82.03 -1.83 -16.38
C ALA A 14 -83.12 -0.93 -15.76
N ILE A 15 -83.52 0.10 -16.51
CA ILE A 15 -84.88 0.62 -16.47
C ILE A 15 -85.78 -0.38 -17.21
N THR A 16 -87.01 -0.53 -16.72
CA THR A 16 -88.23 -1.13 -17.31
C THR A 16 -88.37 -2.65 -17.39
N GLY A 17 -89.36 -3.16 -16.65
CA GLY A 17 -90.49 -3.85 -17.28
C GLY A 17 -90.83 -5.25 -16.79
N CYS A 18 -91.74 -5.35 -15.81
CA CYS A 18 -92.87 -6.28 -15.74
C CYS A 18 -93.76 -5.75 -14.60
N ASP A 19 -94.87 -5.10 -14.92
CA ASP A 19 -96.19 -5.70 -15.18
C ASP A 19 -96.83 -6.30 -13.92
N VAL A 20 -98.10 -5.96 -13.78
CA VAL A 20 -98.90 -5.88 -12.56
C VAL A 20 -99.34 -7.24 -12.01
N ASP A 21 -99.64 -7.19 -10.71
CA ASP A 21 -100.68 -7.99 -10.04
C ASP A 21 -100.25 -9.38 -9.51
N SER A 22 -99.93 -9.45 -8.22
CA SER A 22 -100.78 -10.09 -7.21
C SER A 22 -100.03 -10.45 -5.92
N ASP A 23 -100.73 -10.17 -4.82
CA ASP A 23 -100.65 -10.82 -3.51
C ASP A 23 -99.45 -10.55 -2.56
N ASN A 24 -99.72 -9.58 -1.68
CA ASN A 24 -99.87 -9.82 -0.23
C ASN A 24 -98.60 -9.81 0.67
N ASN A 25 -97.73 -8.80 0.52
CA ASN A 25 -96.94 -8.28 1.65
C ASN A 25 -96.64 -6.76 1.47
N PRO A 26 -97.32 -5.83 2.17
CA PRO A 26 -96.96 -4.42 2.13
C PRO A 26 -95.76 -4.17 3.05
N ASN A 27 -94.54 -4.20 2.53
CA ASN A 27 -93.35 -3.72 3.26
C ASN A 27 -93.22 -2.19 3.13
N THR A 28 -92.97 -1.51 4.24
CA THR A 28 -92.73 -0.07 4.35
C THR A 28 -91.26 0.20 4.67
N LEU A 29 -90.50 0.73 3.70
CA LEU A 29 -89.06 0.97 3.86
C LEU A 29 -88.70 1.78 5.11
N GLY A 30 -87.70 1.34 5.86
CA GLY A 30 -87.11 2.09 6.96
C GLY A 30 -86.15 3.20 6.53
N SER A 31 -85.49 3.80 7.51
CA SER A 31 -84.60 4.95 7.35
C SER A 31 -83.48 4.95 8.39
N ILE A 32 -82.39 5.65 8.10
CA ILE A 32 -81.26 5.84 9.02
C ILE A 32 -80.92 7.34 9.12
N THR A 33 -80.73 7.83 10.35
CA THR A 33 -80.40 9.23 10.65
C THR A 33 -79.14 9.33 11.48
N LEU A 34 -78.31 10.34 11.20
CA LEU A 34 -77.10 10.65 11.95
C LEU A 34 -77.33 11.81 12.93
N SER A 35 -76.73 11.70 14.11
CA SER A 35 -76.68 12.75 15.13
C SER A 35 -75.25 12.93 15.65
N GLY A 36 -74.91 14.14 16.07
CA GLY A 36 -73.54 14.54 16.43
C GLY A 36 -73.02 15.65 15.52
N THR A 37 -71.84 16.17 15.82
CA THR A 37 -71.15 17.19 15.01
C THR A 37 -69.97 16.56 14.28
N ALA A 38 -69.84 16.86 12.98
CA ALA A 38 -68.72 16.40 12.17
C ALA A 38 -67.47 17.24 12.48
N ILE A 39 -66.80 16.93 13.59
CA ILE A 39 -65.57 17.58 14.07
C ILE A 39 -64.62 16.48 14.55
N SER A 40 -63.33 16.56 14.24
CA SER A 40 -62.35 15.57 14.73
C SER A 40 -62.39 15.48 16.27
N GLY A 41 -62.37 14.25 16.80
CA GLY A 41 -62.53 13.95 18.23
C GLY A 41 -63.99 13.81 18.70
N GLU A 42 -64.97 14.32 17.95
CA GLU A 42 -66.40 14.17 18.27
C GLU A 42 -66.97 12.84 17.78
N THR A 43 -68.11 12.42 18.35
CA THR A 43 -68.75 11.12 18.02
C THR A 43 -70.07 11.31 17.29
N LEU A 44 -70.20 10.65 16.12
CA LEU A 44 -71.45 10.53 15.39
C LEU A 44 -72.20 9.27 15.84
N THR A 45 -73.54 9.35 15.92
CA THR A 45 -74.40 8.22 16.32
C THR A 45 -75.53 8.03 15.30
N ALA A 46 -75.71 6.79 14.86
CA ALA A 46 -76.68 6.35 13.87
C ALA A 46 -77.95 5.77 14.54
N SER A 47 -79.12 6.26 14.13
CA SER A 47 -80.43 5.76 14.56
C SER A 47 -81.20 5.21 13.37
N VAL A 48 -81.56 3.93 13.42
CA VAL A 48 -82.37 3.25 12.41
C VAL A 48 -83.82 3.17 12.88
N SER A 49 -84.76 3.50 12.01
CA SER A 49 -86.19 3.43 12.28
C SER A 49 -86.92 2.80 11.10
N ASP A 50 -87.76 1.82 11.39
CA ASP A 50 -88.60 1.12 10.43
C ASP A 50 -90.08 1.18 10.87
N PRO A 51 -91.03 1.63 10.01
CA PRO A 51 -92.45 1.67 10.36
C PRO A 51 -93.08 0.31 10.66
N ASP A 52 -92.56 -0.77 10.08
CA ASP A 52 -93.08 -2.13 10.29
C ASP A 52 -92.45 -2.79 11.53
N GLY A 53 -91.39 -2.20 12.09
CA GLY A 53 -90.66 -2.68 13.27
C GLY A 53 -89.37 -3.42 12.90
N ILE A 54 -88.43 -3.55 13.84
CA ILE A 54 -87.11 -4.17 13.60
C ILE A 54 -86.98 -5.42 14.48
N SER A 55 -86.82 -6.59 13.85
CA SER A 55 -86.80 -7.89 14.54
C SER A 55 -85.41 -8.48 14.76
N SER A 56 -84.38 -7.98 14.06
CA SER A 56 -82.98 -8.42 14.19
C SER A 56 -82.03 -7.29 14.62
N SER A 57 -80.80 -7.64 14.97
CA SER A 57 -79.75 -6.66 15.29
C SER A 57 -79.33 -5.90 14.03
N VAL A 58 -79.24 -4.57 14.13
CA VAL A 58 -78.72 -3.72 13.05
C VAL A 58 -77.20 -3.89 12.95
N SER A 59 -76.70 -4.14 11.74
CA SER A 59 -75.28 -4.08 11.41
C SER A 59 -74.95 -2.73 10.78
N TYR A 60 -73.86 -2.08 11.22
CA TYR A 60 -73.45 -0.77 10.74
C TYR A 60 -72.16 -0.84 9.92
N TYR A 61 -72.04 0.02 8.92
CA TYR A 61 -70.83 0.24 8.14
C TYR A 61 -70.68 1.73 7.89
N TRP A 62 -69.61 2.34 8.41
CA TRP A 62 -69.37 3.78 8.25
C TRP A 62 -68.49 4.07 7.04
N TYR A 63 -68.74 5.20 6.40
CA TYR A 63 -68.02 5.63 5.21
C TYR A 63 -67.60 7.09 5.33
N ALA A 64 -66.38 7.40 4.87
CA ALA A 64 -65.89 8.75 4.65
C ALA A 64 -65.76 8.97 3.13
N ASP A 65 -66.44 9.97 2.57
CA ASP A 65 -66.50 10.23 1.12
C ASP A 65 -66.83 8.99 0.28
N ASN A 66 -67.77 8.18 0.77
CA ASN A 66 -68.21 6.91 0.20
C ASN A 66 -67.16 5.77 0.21
N GLN A 67 -66.02 5.94 0.90
CA GLN A 67 -65.07 4.86 1.17
C GLN A 67 -65.34 4.23 2.54
N LEU A 68 -65.36 2.90 2.59
CA LEU A 68 -65.63 2.16 3.82
C LEU A 68 -64.51 2.41 4.83
N ILE A 69 -64.88 2.83 6.04
CA ILE A 69 -63.97 2.92 7.17
C ILE A 69 -63.89 1.52 7.79
N ALA A 70 -62.71 0.92 7.71
CA ALA A 70 -62.49 -0.42 8.26
C ALA A 70 -62.81 -0.47 9.75
N ASP A 71 -63.43 -1.58 10.19
CA ASP A 71 -63.77 -1.89 11.58
C ASP A 71 -64.74 -0.91 12.30
N ALA A 72 -65.21 0.14 11.62
CA ALA A 72 -66.26 1.01 12.09
C ALA A 72 -67.63 0.34 11.87
N ASN A 73 -67.99 -0.59 12.77
CA ASN A 73 -69.24 -1.36 12.68
C ASN A 73 -70.23 -1.12 13.83
N GLY A 74 -69.98 -0.11 14.67
CA GLY A 74 -70.85 0.27 15.78
C GLY A 74 -71.98 1.21 15.36
N ALA A 75 -73.00 1.32 16.21
CA ALA A 75 -74.05 2.34 16.07
C ALA A 75 -73.51 3.78 16.26
N SER A 76 -72.28 3.93 16.75
CA SER A 76 -71.59 5.20 16.89
C SER A 76 -70.16 5.10 16.33
N PHE A 77 -69.63 6.20 15.84
CA PHE A 77 -68.28 6.33 15.32
C PHE A 77 -67.64 7.65 15.78
N THR A 78 -66.50 7.55 16.46
CA THR A 78 -65.70 8.72 16.88
C THR A 78 -64.78 9.11 15.74
N LEU A 79 -64.86 10.38 15.34
CA LEU A 79 -64.10 10.93 14.23
C LEU A 79 -62.65 11.12 14.65
N THR A 80 -61.74 10.75 13.75
CA THR A 80 -60.29 10.97 13.89
C THR A 80 -59.81 11.93 12.82
N ASP A 81 -58.54 12.33 12.90
CA ASP A 81 -57.95 13.25 11.93
C ASP A 81 -57.97 12.69 10.49
N ASP A 82 -57.96 11.36 10.33
CA ASP A 82 -58.10 10.67 9.03
C ASP A 82 -59.41 11.00 8.30
N GLN A 83 -60.42 11.54 9.00
CA GLN A 83 -61.71 11.90 8.41
C GLN A 83 -61.87 13.41 8.14
N ILE A 84 -60.89 14.26 8.52
CA ILE A 84 -60.99 15.71 8.30
C ILE A 84 -61.21 16.00 6.80
N GLY A 85 -62.19 16.88 6.52
CA GLY A 85 -62.57 17.24 5.15
C GLY A 85 -63.50 16.25 4.44
N ALA A 86 -63.74 15.06 4.99
CA ALA A 86 -64.65 14.08 4.40
C ALA A 86 -66.08 14.22 4.93
N ALA A 87 -67.07 13.97 4.07
CA ALA A 87 -68.45 13.82 4.49
C ALA A 87 -68.69 12.39 4.99
N ILE A 88 -69.36 12.24 6.14
CA ILE A 88 -69.58 10.92 6.77
C ILE A 88 -70.98 10.40 6.48
N THR A 89 -71.06 9.13 6.06
CA THR A 89 -72.33 8.38 5.93
C THR A 89 -72.23 7.06 6.68
N VAL A 90 -73.39 6.48 7.00
CA VAL A 90 -73.46 5.15 7.60
C VAL A 90 -74.51 4.30 6.90
N GLN A 91 -74.18 3.04 6.61
CA GLN A 91 -75.11 2.04 6.15
C GLN A 91 -75.58 1.17 7.32
N GLY A 92 -76.90 1.04 7.49
CA GLY A 92 -77.52 0.12 8.42
C GLY A 92 -78.22 -1.03 7.68
N THR A 93 -77.95 -2.28 8.06
CA THR A 93 -78.63 -3.47 7.53
C THR A 93 -79.31 -4.26 8.65
N TYR A 94 -80.56 -4.68 8.44
CA TYR A 94 -81.37 -5.39 9.44
C TYR A 94 -82.51 -6.19 8.79
N THR A 95 -83.22 -6.96 9.60
CA THR A 95 -84.48 -7.64 9.23
C THR A 95 -85.62 -7.00 10.00
N ASP A 96 -86.68 -6.59 9.29
CA ASP A 96 -87.87 -6.00 9.89
C ASP A 96 -88.77 -7.05 10.60
N ASP A 97 -89.86 -6.63 11.25
CA ASP A 97 -90.83 -7.56 11.86
C ASP A 97 -91.66 -8.35 10.82
N GLY A 98 -91.63 -7.93 9.55
CA GLY A 98 -92.19 -8.63 8.39
C GLY A 98 -91.31 -9.78 7.86
N GLY A 99 -90.08 -9.91 8.35
CA GLY A 99 -89.09 -10.89 7.92
C GLY A 99 -88.32 -10.51 6.64
N ILE A 100 -88.37 -9.24 6.22
CA ILE A 100 -87.67 -8.70 5.05
C ILE A 100 -86.32 -8.10 5.46
N ASN A 101 -85.27 -8.38 4.69
CA ASN A 101 -83.96 -7.76 4.91
C ASN A 101 -83.88 -6.39 4.23
N GLU A 102 -83.58 -5.36 5.01
CA GLU A 102 -83.44 -3.98 4.55
C GLU A 102 -81.99 -3.48 4.68
N SER A 103 -81.63 -2.50 3.85
CA SER A 103 -80.31 -1.86 3.84
C SER A 103 -80.45 -0.39 3.41
N HIS A 104 -80.12 0.54 4.31
CA HIS A 104 -80.23 1.98 4.07
C HIS A 104 -78.94 2.71 4.39
N VAL A 105 -78.64 3.76 3.63
CA VAL A 105 -77.50 4.66 3.86
C VAL A 105 -78.04 6.02 4.30
N SER A 106 -77.42 6.64 5.30
CA SER A 106 -77.82 7.97 5.77
C SER A 106 -77.52 9.05 4.73
N ASP A 107 -78.16 10.21 4.89
CA ASP A 107 -77.64 11.43 4.27
C ASP A 107 -76.22 11.72 4.81
N PRO A 108 -75.32 12.30 3.98
CA PRO A 108 -73.99 12.69 4.42
C PRO A 108 -74.02 13.83 5.45
N THR A 109 -73.10 13.80 6.41
CA THR A 109 -72.81 14.97 7.25
C THR A 109 -72.21 16.10 6.42
N SER A 110 -72.08 17.29 7.00
CA SER A 110 -71.06 18.23 6.51
C SER A 110 -69.66 17.61 6.64
N ASP A 111 -68.70 18.13 5.88
CA ASP A 111 -67.30 17.73 5.99
C ASP A 111 -66.80 17.88 7.44
N VAL A 112 -66.01 16.91 7.90
CA VAL A 112 -65.45 16.93 9.26
C VAL A 112 -64.49 18.11 9.42
N MET A 113 -64.73 18.96 10.42
CA MET A 113 -63.88 20.12 10.73
C MET A 113 -62.75 19.77 11.72
N ALA A 114 -61.62 20.46 11.63
CA ALA A 114 -60.53 20.40 12.60
C ALA A 114 -60.79 21.35 13.80
N ILE A 115 -60.08 21.14 14.91
CA ILE A 115 -60.01 22.07 16.06
C ILE A 115 -58.58 22.62 16.22
N ALA A 116 -58.47 23.89 16.62
CA ALA A 116 -57.21 24.56 16.89
C ALA A 116 -56.67 24.22 18.30
N PHE A 117 -55.35 24.26 18.45
CA PHE A 117 -54.62 24.13 19.72
C PHE A 117 -53.71 25.35 19.90
N ASP A 118 -53.48 25.78 21.15
CA ASP A 118 -52.64 26.96 21.42
C ASP A 118 -51.14 26.59 21.28
N ALA A 119 -50.42 27.35 20.45
CA ALA A 119 -48.97 27.22 20.34
C ALA A 119 -48.19 27.98 21.43
N SER A 120 -46.97 27.54 21.73
CA SER A 120 -46.05 28.20 22.67
C SER A 120 -44.61 28.29 22.14
N ILE A 121 -43.83 29.25 22.63
CA ILE A 121 -42.42 29.43 22.28
C ILE A 121 -41.58 29.73 23.54
N SER A 122 -40.39 29.13 23.61
CA SER A 122 -39.43 29.32 24.71
C SER A 122 -38.03 29.65 24.19
N ILE A 123 -37.27 30.43 24.96
CA ILE A 123 -35.86 30.75 24.70
C ILE A 123 -35.00 29.94 25.65
N SER A 124 -33.91 29.38 25.14
CA SER A 124 -32.83 28.74 25.90
C SER A 124 -31.47 29.25 25.42
N GLY A 125 -30.41 29.02 26.20
CA GLY A 125 -29.05 29.49 25.91
C GLY A 125 -28.55 30.53 26.90
N ASP A 126 -27.26 30.86 26.81
CA ASP A 126 -26.60 31.82 27.69
C ASP A 126 -26.85 33.25 27.22
N VAL A 127 -27.34 34.09 28.14
CA VAL A 127 -27.76 35.46 27.85
C VAL A 127 -26.59 36.43 28.05
N VAL A 128 -25.53 36.21 27.28
CA VAL A 128 -24.28 37.00 27.28
C VAL A 128 -23.86 37.34 25.85
N VAL A 129 -23.10 38.41 25.65
CA VAL A 129 -22.50 38.72 24.34
C VAL A 129 -21.67 37.54 23.85
N GLY A 130 -21.79 37.19 22.56
CA GLY A 130 -21.20 35.99 21.96
C GLY A 130 -22.02 34.71 22.17
N GLY A 131 -22.92 34.68 23.15
CA GLY A 131 -23.82 33.57 23.41
C GLY A 131 -24.88 33.39 22.33
N THR A 132 -25.27 32.15 22.05
CA THR A 132 -26.34 31.82 21.12
C THR A 132 -27.61 31.42 21.88
N LEU A 133 -28.69 32.14 21.61
CA LEU A 133 -30.04 31.82 22.07
C LEU A 133 -30.73 30.92 21.04
N ALA A 134 -31.50 29.95 21.52
CA ALA A 134 -32.31 29.05 20.71
C ALA A 134 -33.78 29.15 21.11
N ALA A 135 -34.64 29.35 20.11
CA ALA A 135 -36.08 29.38 20.21
C ALA A 135 -36.67 27.99 19.91
N THR A 136 -37.56 27.50 20.77
CA THR A 136 -38.28 26.24 20.56
C THR A 136 -39.78 26.49 20.58
N VAL A 137 -40.45 26.13 19.49
CA VAL A 137 -41.91 26.15 19.34
C VAL A 137 -42.49 24.79 19.74
N ALA A 138 -43.61 24.80 20.46
CA ALA A 138 -44.37 23.61 20.79
C ALA A 138 -45.87 23.82 20.51
N ASP A 139 -46.47 22.86 19.81
CA ASP A 139 -47.90 22.76 19.51
C ASP A 139 -48.36 21.29 19.63
N GLU A 140 -49.58 21.04 20.11
CA GLU A 140 -50.10 19.69 20.37
C GLU A 140 -50.39 18.90 19.07
N ASN A 141 -50.72 19.58 17.97
CA ASN A 141 -50.96 18.95 16.67
C ASN A 141 -49.72 19.00 15.74
N GLY A 142 -48.67 19.66 16.19
CA GLY A 142 -47.37 19.72 15.53
C GLY A 142 -47.29 20.81 14.46
N VAL A 143 -46.05 21.18 14.15
CA VAL A 143 -45.70 22.21 13.17
C VAL A 143 -44.55 21.68 12.31
N GLU A 144 -44.55 22.04 11.03
CA GLU A 144 -43.41 21.80 10.14
C GLU A 144 -42.31 22.84 10.42
N PRO A 145 -41.15 22.47 10.98
CA PRO A 145 -40.15 23.44 11.47
C PRO A 145 -39.65 24.43 10.42
N GLU A 146 -39.63 24.00 9.14
CA GLU A 146 -39.14 24.78 8.00
C GLU A 146 -40.10 25.92 7.59
N THR A 147 -41.33 25.93 8.09
CA THR A 147 -42.34 26.95 7.78
C THR A 147 -42.38 28.09 8.80
N ILE A 148 -41.63 27.96 9.91
CA ILE A 148 -41.67 28.93 11.01
C ILE A 148 -40.82 30.14 10.69
N VAL A 149 -41.44 31.32 10.72
CA VAL A 149 -40.75 32.61 10.58
C VAL A 149 -40.55 33.21 11.97
N TYR A 150 -39.29 33.37 12.37
CA TYR A 150 -38.94 33.98 13.66
C TYR A 150 -38.75 35.50 13.51
N THR A 151 -39.02 36.23 14.59
CA THR A 151 -38.65 37.65 14.73
C THR A 151 -38.11 37.85 16.13
N TRP A 152 -36.79 38.09 16.22
CA TRP A 152 -36.13 38.40 17.48
C TRP A 152 -36.22 39.90 17.79
N LEU A 153 -36.42 40.24 19.05
CA LEU A 153 -36.49 41.62 19.52
C LEU A 153 -35.52 41.85 20.68
N ALA A 154 -34.92 43.03 20.73
CA ALA A 154 -34.15 43.53 21.85
C ALA A 154 -34.80 44.81 22.39
N ASP A 155 -35.20 44.81 23.66
CA ASP A 155 -36.03 45.87 24.30
C ASP A 155 -37.24 46.28 23.42
N ASP A 156 -37.99 45.28 22.98
CA ASP A 156 -39.18 45.43 22.12
C ASP A 156 -38.90 46.02 20.71
N VAL A 157 -37.64 46.12 20.29
CA VAL A 157 -37.24 46.55 18.94
C VAL A 157 -36.73 45.34 18.14
N ALA A 158 -37.31 45.10 16.97
CA ALA A 158 -36.90 44.00 16.10
C ALA A 158 -35.41 44.10 15.71
N ILE A 159 -34.70 42.97 15.82
CA ILE A 159 -33.32 42.83 15.35
C ILE A 159 -33.39 42.53 13.85
N GLU A 160 -32.83 43.40 13.02
CA GLU A 160 -32.94 43.28 11.57
C GLU A 160 -32.30 41.98 11.04
N ASN A 161 -32.98 41.32 10.11
CA ASN A 161 -32.56 40.10 9.40
C ASN A 161 -32.42 38.82 10.25
N GLU A 162 -32.82 38.84 11.52
CA GLU A 162 -32.79 37.66 12.39
C GLU A 162 -34.12 36.89 12.33
N VAL A 163 -34.19 35.94 11.39
CA VAL A 163 -35.42 35.17 11.08
C VAL A 163 -35.32 33.67 11.32
N THR A 164 -34.20 33.20 11.89
CA THR A 164 -33.98 31.78 12.21
C THR A 164 -34.34 31.45 13.66
N SER A 165 -34.42 30.16 13.99
CA SER A 165 -34.69 29.69 15.35
C SER A 165 -33.56 29.98 16.34
N THR A 166 -32.45 30.56 15.90
CA THR A 166 -31.31 30.92 16.75
C THR A 166 -30.93 32.38 16.58
N LEU A 167 -30.41 33.00 17.65
CA LEU A 167 -29.87 34.35 17.65
C LEU A 167 -28.52 34.36 18.38
N THR A 168 -27.46 34.77 17.71
CA THR A 168 -26.19 35.07 18.38
C THR A 168 -26.20 36.50 18.88
N LEU A 169 -25.96 36.69 20.18
CA LEU A 169 -25.97 37.99 20.83
C LEU A 169 -24.69 38.74 20.52
N THR A 170 -24.83 40.02 20.13
CA THR A 170 -23.69 40.90 19.84
C THR A 170 -23.61 42.01 20.88
N GLU A 171 -22.54 42.80 20.81
CA GLU A 171 -22.39 44.00 21.63
C GLU A 171 -23.55 44.99 21.50
N SER A 172 -24.25 45.02 20.36
CA SER A 172 -25.42 45.88 20.20
C SER A 172 -26.62 45.47 21.08
N GLN A 173 -26.61 44.25 21.62
CA GLN A 173 -27.62 43.74 22.55
C GLN A 173 -27.19 43.81 24.02
N PHE A 174 -25.95 44.19 24.34
CA PHE A 174 -25.49 44.30 25.72
C PHE A 174 -26.43 45.16 26.58
N GLY A 175 -26.83 44.63 27.75
CA GLY A 175 -27.76 45.26 28.69
C GLY A 175 -29.23 45.26 28.27
N LYS A 176 -29.58 44.77 27.07
CA LYS A 176 -30.97 44.68 26.58
C LYS A 176 -31.61 43.35 26.97
N VAL A 177 -32.94 43.32 27.00
CA VAL A 177 -33.72 42.09 27.18
C VAL A 177 -34.16 41.54 25.83
N ILE A 178 -34.12 40.21 25.66
CA ILE A 178 -34.45 39.54 24.40
C ILE A 178 -35.82 38.84 24.48
N THR A 179 -36.61 38.97 23.42
CA THR A 179 -37.84 38.19 23.17
C THR A 179 -37.85 37.67 21.73
N VAL A 180 -38.65 36.64 21.46
CA VAL A 180 -38.84 36.10 20.10
C VAL A 180 -40.31 35.81 19.85
N SER A 181 -40.79 36.13 18.64
CA SER A 181 -42.08 35.67 18.13
C SER A 181 -41.88 34.68 16.98
N ALA A 182 -42.72 33.65 16.89
CA ALA A 182 -42.74 32.71 15.77
C ALA A 182 -44.09 32.79 15.05
N SER A 183 -44.08 32.92 13.71
CA SER A 183 -45.29 32.90 12.87
C SER A 183 -45.27 31.68 11.97
N PHE A 184 -46.33 30.87 11.98
CA PHE A 184 -46.45 29.66 11.15
C PHE A 184 -47.90 29.22 10.96
N THR A 185 -48.14 28.26 10.07
CA THR A 185 -49.41 27.53 9.97
C THR A 185 -49.17 26.12 10.49
N ASP A 186 -49.99 25.64 11.43
CA ASP A 186 -49.86 24.31 12.02
C ASP A 186 -50.27 23.17 11.05
N ASN A 187 -50.10 21.92 11.48
CA ASN A 187 -50.45 20.75 10.65
C ASN A 187 -51.95 20.61 10.36
N ARG A 188 -52.80 21.39 11.04
CA ARG A 188 -54.26 21.44 10.86
C ARG A 188 -54.73 22.66 10.07
N GLY A 189 -53.81 23.53 9.64
CA GLY A 189 -54.11 24.69 8.81
C GLY A 189 -54.47 25.97 9.58
N PHE A 190 -54.15 26.06 10.87
CA PHE A 190 -54.37 27.27 11.69
C PHE A 190 -53.10 28.14 11.74
N ASP A 191 -53.25 29.45 11.53
CA ASP A 191 -52.17 30.42 11.63
C ASP A 191 -51.90 30.80 13.10
N GLU A 192 -50.67 30.59 13.56
CA GLU A 192 -50.21 30.78 14.93
C GLU A 192 -49.10 31.84 15.02
N ALA A 193 -49.06 32.56 16.15
CA ALA A 193 -48.10 33.65 16.40
C ALA A 193 -47.64 33.80 17.87
N PRO A 194 -47.13 32.76 18.56
CA PRO A 194 -46.71 32.86 19.96
C PRO A 194 -45.50 33.79 20.16
N ILE A 195 -45.42 34.40 21.36
CA ILE A 195 -44.31 35.27 21.80
C ILE A 195 -43.71 34.70 23.09
N SER A 196 -42.38 34.68 23.20
CA SER A 196 -41.68 34.16 24.36
C SER A 196 -41.79 35.06 25.59
N ALA A 197 -41.49 34.51 26.77
CA ALA A 197 -41.14 35.35 27.91
C ALA A 197 -39.81 36.10 27.65
N PRO A 198 -39.61 37.30 28.24
CA PRO A 198 -38.35 38.03 28.16
C PRO A 198 -37.20 37.32 28.89
N THR A 199 -36.00 37.40 28.34
CA THR A 199 -34.76 36.96 29.02
C THR A 199 -34.38 37.90 30.17
N THR A 200 -33.34 37.56 30.93
CA THR A 200 -32.58 38.56 31.68
C THR A 200 -31.86 39.53 30.73
N PRO A 201 -31.40 40.71 31.19
CA PRO A 201 -30.54 41.57 30.39
C PRO A 201 -29.26 40.83 29.95
N VAL A 202 -28.81 41.07 28.72
CA VAL A 202 -27.58 40.47 28.16
C VAL A 202 -26.35 40.96 28.93
N GLY A 203 -25.59 40.02 29.49
CA GLY A 203 -24.34 40.29 30.21
C GLY A 203 -23.07 40.12 29.37
N ARG A 204 -21.92 40.16 30.04
CA ARG A 204 -20.61 39.74 29.52
C ARG A 204 -20.03 38.67 30.44
N VAL A 205 -19.09 37.90 29.91
CA VAL A 205 -18.23 36.99 30.66
C VAL A 205 -16.83 37.61 30.65
N ASN A 206 -16.11 37.52 31.76
CA ASN A 206 -14.74 38.01 31.85
C ASN A 206 -13.76 37.05 31.16
N SER A 207 -12.80 37.59 30.43
CA SER A 207 -11.61 36.89 29.96
C SER A 207 -10.39 37.35 30.77
N GLU A 208 -9.91 36.52 31.69
CA GLU A 208 -8.76 36.85 32.55
C GLU A 208 -7.50 37.10 31.72
N GLY A 209 -6.80 38.20 31.99
CA GLY A 209 -5.57 38.59 31.33
C GLY A 209 -4.36 37.76 31.75
N THR A 210 -3.24 38.01 31.08
CA THR A 210 -1.96 37.37 31.37
C THR A 210 -0.84 38.40 31.42
N ILE A 211 0.18 38.13 32.24
CA ILE A 211 1.37 38.99 32.38
C ILE A 211 2.64 38.18 32.16
N SER A 212 3.52 38.68 31.30
CA SER A 212 4.85 38.14 31.03
C SER A 212 5.93 39.08 31.54
N ILE A 213 7.06 38.52 31.93
CA ILE A 213 8.29 39.28 32.21
C ILE A 213 9.18 39.20 30.97
N ILE A 214 9.64 40.36 30.50
CA ILE A 214 10.59 40.51 29.40
C ILE A 214 11.94 40.93 29.97
N GLY A 215 13.02 40.35 29.44
CA GLY A 215 14.39 40.56 29.88
C GLY A 215 14.90 39.45 30.81
N THR A 216 16.22 39.42 30.99
CA THR A 216 16.89 38.34 31.73
C THR A 216 17.12 38.72 33.19
N PRO A 217 16.95 37.78 34.14
CA PRO A 217 17.14 38.04 35.57
C PRO A 217 18.64 38.11 35.93
N THR A 218 19.46 38.85 35.19
CA THR A 218 20.89 39.02 35.46
C THR A 218 21.12 40.30 36.26
N VAL A 219 22.04 40.28 37.23
CA VAL A 219 22.32 41.46 38.08
C VAL A 219 22.61 42.71 37.24
N GLY A 220 21.82 43.75 37.44
CA GLY A 220 21.92 45.03 36.72
C GLY A 220 21.09 45.13 35.44
N ASN A 221 20.51 44.04 34.94
CA ASN A 221 19.55 44.10 33.83
C ASN A 221 18.20 44.64 34.29
N THR A 222 17.45 45.20 33.34
CA THR A 222 16.09 45.71 33.57
C THR A 222 15.09 44.70 33.02
N LEU A 223 14.24 44.18 33.89
CA LEU A 223 13.06 43.42 33.54
C LEU A 223 11.90 44.39 33.27
N THR A 224 11.05 44.08 32.30
CA THR A 224 9.80 44.80 32.03
C THR A 224 8.63 43.83 32.02
N THR A 225 7.41 44.32 32.16
CA THR A 225 6.19 43.49 32.07
C THR A 225 5.38 43.83 30.83
N GLU A 226 4.80 42.82 30.19
CA GLU A 226 3.74 43.00 29.19
C GLU A 226 2.45 42.32 29.66
N ILE A 227 1.32 42.98 29.43
CA ILE A 227 -0.02 42.46 29.75
C ILE A 227 -0.74 42.19 28.44
N SER A 228 -1.34 41.00 28.34
CA SER A 228 -2.22 40.61 27.24
C SER A 228 -3.59 40.24 27.81
N ASP A 229 -4.62 40.93 27.34
CA ASP A 229 -6.00 40.77 27.78
C ASP A 229 -6.94 40.96 26.57
N GLU A 230 -7.83 40.00 26.33
CA GLU A 230 -8.79 40.01 25.22
C GLU A 230 -9.90 41.06 25.44
N ASP A 231 -10.26 41.31 26.69
CA ASP A 231 -11.20 42.33 27.11
C ASP A 231 -10.53 43.71 27.25
N GLY A 232 -9.21 43.78 27.04
CA GLY A 232 -8.41 44.99 26.99
C GLY A 232 -7.94 45.48 28.36
N ALA A 233 -6.68 45.92 28.44
CA ALA A 233 -6.05 46.39 29.68
C ALA A 233 -5.70 47.89 29.62
N THR A 234 -6.60 48.74 29.10
CA THR A 234 -6.27 50.17 28.89
C THR A 234 -6.38 51.04 30.15
N GLY A 235 -6.89 50.48 31.24
CA GLY A 235 -7.00 51.13 32.55
C GLY A 235 -5.65 51.41 33.25
N ASP A 236 -5.72 52.02 34.44
CA ASP A 236 -4.54 52.23 35.28
C ASP A 236 -4.08 50.89 35.89
N VAL A 237 -2.84 50.48 35.60
CA VAL A 237 -2.26 49.22 36.10
C VAL A 237 -1.35 49.48 37.30
N SER A 238 -1.53 48.70 38.37
CA SER A 238 -0.66 48.67 39.55
C SER A 238 0.23 47.44 39.54
N TYR A 239 1.54 47.59 39.78
CA TYR A 239 2.52 46.50 39.76
C TYR A 239 3.14 46.20 41.13
N GLN A 240 3.57 44.96 41.35
CA GLN A 240 4.44 44.55 42.44
C GLN A 240 5.36 43.40 42.01
N TRP A 241 6.68 43.56 42.21
CA TRP A 241 7.66 42.52 41.94
C TRP A 241 8.01 41.69 43.18
N TYR A 242 8.35 40.42 43.01
CA TYR A 242 8.68 39.48 44.08
C TYR A 242 9.98 38.73 43.76
N GLY A 243 10.78 38.44 44.78
CA GLY A 243 11.91 37.49 44.74
C GLY A 243 11.60 36.31 45.65
N ASP A 244 11.61 35.08 45.12
CA ASP A 244 11.17 33.86 45.83
C ASP A 244 9.84 34.05 46.58
N ASN A 245 8.84 34.63 45.90
CA ASN A 245 7.51 34.98 46.44
C ASN A 245 7.53 36.01 47.59
N THR A 246 8.65 36.70 47.83
CA THR A 246 8.76 37.78 48.81
C THR A 246 8.74 39.12 48.09
N ALA A 247 7.80 40.01 48.46
CA ALA A 247 7.66 41.32 47.81
C ALA A 247 8.94 42.15 47.92
N ILE A 248 9.42 42.62 46.78
CA ILE A 248 10.59 43.50 46.68
C ILE A 248 10.13 44.92 47.01
N ASN A 249 10.69 45.49 48.08
CA ASN A 249 10.20 46.74 48.64
C ASN A 249 10.43 47.92 47.67
N GLY A 250 9.34 48.56 47.23
CA GLY A 250 9.37 49.72 46.33
C GLY A 250 9.43 49.38 44.84
N ALA A 251 9.44 48.10 44.47
CA ALA A 251 9.36 47.66 43.08
C ALA A 251 7.90 47.62 42.62
N THR A 252 7.35 48.79 42.27
CA THR A 252 5.92 48.98 41.93
C THR A 252 5.69 49.57 40.54
N GLU A 253 6.73 49.62 39.71
CA GLU A 253 6.67 50.09 38.33
C GLU A 253 6.55 48.89 37.38
N SER A 254 6.15 49.11 36.12
CA SER A 254 6.13 48.07 35.06
C SER A 254 7.52 47.59 34.64
N SER A 255 8.59 48.11 35.28
CA SER A 255 9.97 47.72 35.06
C SER A 255 10.73 47.61 36.38
N TYR A 256 11.69 46.69 36.43
CA TYR A 256 12.50 46.42 37.61
C TYR A 256 13.96 46.14 37.25
N VAL A 257 14.90 46.83 37.89
CA VAL A 257 16.34 46.56 37.73
C VAL A 257 16.75 45.48 38.72
N VAL A 258 17.30 44.36 38.22
CA VAL A 258 17.67 43.20 39.01
C VAL A 258 18.83 43.53 39.96
N GLU A 259 18.61 43.32 41.25
CA GLU A 259 19.59 43.61 42.29
C GLU A 259 20.51 42.42 42.59
N ALA A 260 21.77 42.69 42.93
CA ALA A 260 22.75 41.67 43.33
C ALA A 260 22.31 40.80 44.53
N ALA A 261 21.40 41.31 45.37
CA ALA A 261 20.88 40.56 46.52
C ALA A 261 19.92 39.42 46.13
N LEU A 262 19.44 39.42 44.88
CA LEU A 262 18.49 38.42 44.38
C LEU A 262 19.17 37.22 43.71
N VAL A 263 20.50 37.18 43.61
CA VAL A 263 21.24 36.06 43.00
C VAL A 263 20.78 34.71 43.58
N GLY A 264 20.39 33.80 42.69
CA GLY A 264 19.85 32.48 42.99
C GLY A 264 18.35 32.43 43.33
N GLN A 265 17.67 33.57 43.43
CA GLN A 265 16.20 33.65 43.59
C GLN A 265 15.53 33.72 42.22
N VAL A 266 14.27 33.31 42.13
CA VAL A 266 13.42 33.56 40.95
C VAL A 266 12.61 34.84 41.14
N ILE A 267 12.32 35.54 40.04
CA ILE A 267 11.53 36.78 40.07
C ILE A 267 10.12 36.53 39.50
N THR A 268 9.09 37.10 40.12
CA THR A 268 7.73 37.19 39.56
C THR A 268 7.21 38.62 39.62
N ALA A 269 6.27 38.95 38.74
CA ALA A 269 5.56 40.23 38.72
C ALA A 269 4.05 39.99 38.85
N GLU A 270 3.40 40.79 39.67
CA GLU A 270 1.95 40.85 39.81
C GLU A 270 1.45 42.19 39.26
N ALA A 271 0.38 42.15 38.49
CA ALA A 271 -0.33 43.34 38.03
C ALA A 271 -1.81 43.28 38.45
N SER A 272 -2.37 44.43 38.81
CA SER A 272 -3.79 44.58 39.07
C SER A 272 -4.36 45.80 38.34
N TYR A 273 -5.48 45.61 37.67
CA TYR A 273 -6.16 46.62 36.86
C TYR A 273 -7.66 46.33 36.74
N THR A 274 -8.39 47.24 36.10
CA THR A 274 -9.76 46.99 35.62
C THR A 274 -9.71 46.98 34.11
N ASP A 275 -10.23 45.92 33.49
CA ASP A 275 -10.25 45.76 32.04
C ASP A 275 -11.23 46.75 31.36
N ASP A 276 -11.30 46.73 30.02
CA ASP A 276 -12.20 47.64 29.28
C ASP A 276 -13.69 47.21 29.39
N ASN A 277 -13.96 46.00 29.88
CA ASN A 277 -15.30 45.48 30.16
C ASN A 277 -15.81 45.77 31.59
N GLY A 278 -14.96 46.32 32.47
CA GLY A 278 -15.28 46.71 33.84
C GLY A 278 -15.07 45.61 34.90
N PHE A 279 -14.38 44.53 34.59
CA PHE A 279 -13.97 43.48 35.52
C PHE A 279 -12.63 43.82 36.18
N GLU A 280 -12.47 43.47 37.47
CA GLU A 280 -11.24 43.67 38.22
C GLU A 280 -10.32 42.44 38.08
N GLU A 281 -9.07 42.69 37.69
CA GLU A 281 -8.05 41.70 37.34
C GLU A 281 -6.89 41.74 38.36
N VAL A 282 -6.38 40.55 38.72
CA VAL A 282 -5.11 40.40 39.47
C VAL A 282 -4.36 39.21 38.88
N ILE A 283 -3.31 39.50 38.12
CA ILE A 283 -2.57 38.52 37.32
C ILE A 283 -1.12 38.43 37.80
N THR A 284 -0.56 37.23 37.82
CA THR A 284 0.83 36.97 38.26
C THR A 284 1.60 36.23 37.18
N SER A 285 2.83 36.66 36.92
CA SER A 285 3.70 36.04 35.90
C SER A 285 4.18 34.67 36.33
N ALA A 286 4.60 33.85 35.36
CA ALA A 286 5.48 32.74 35.64
C ALA A 286 6.80 33.24 36.29
N PRO A 287 7.44 32.43 37.17
CA PRO A 287 8.74 32.76 37.72
C PRO A 287 9.80 32.76 36.62
N THR A 288 10.73 33.72 36.68
CA THR A 288 11.94 33.69 35.85
C THR A 288 12.82 32.49 36.24
N ILE A 289 13.84 32.19 35.44
CA ILE A 289 14.99 31.41 35.92
C ILE A 289 15.65 32.10 37.13
N PRO A 290 16.46 31.38 37.94
CA PRO A 290 17.20 31.99 39.04
C PRO A 290 18.14 33.11 38.58
N VAL A 291 18.25 34.17 39.37
CA VAL A 291 19.09 35.32 39.06
C VAL A 291 20.57 34.94 39.03
N ASN A 292 21.29 35.35 37.98
CA ASN A 292 22.73 35.09 37.79
C ASN A 292 23.58 36.35 38.00
N GLU A 293 24.84 36.17 38.43
CA GLU A 293 25.80 37.29 38.58
C GLU A 293 26.26 37.87 37.22
N GLU A 294 26.46 37.01 36.23
CA GLU A 294 26.78 37.37 34.84
C GLU A 294 25.90 36.55 33.89
N ALA A 295 25.66 37.07 32.68
CA ALA A 295 24.87 36.41 31.66
C ALA A 295 25.55 35.10 31.22
N VAL A 296 24.79 34.01 31.12
CA VAL A 296 25.26 32.69 30.72
C VAL A 296 24.38 32.22 29.57
N ASP A 297 25.02 31.99 28.43
CA ASP A 297 24.38 31.45 27.22
C ASP A 297 23.97 29.99 27.42
N GLU A 298 22.73 29.68 27.07
CA GLU A 298 22.16 28.33 27.00
C GLU A 298 21.47 28.21 25.64
N ALA A 299 21.77 27.14 24.90
CA ALA A 299 21.21 26.97 23.57
C ALA A 299 19.69 26.80 23.64
N GLY A 300 18.97 27.58 22.84
CA GLY A 300 17.53 27.43 22.66
C GLY A 300 17.15 26.13 21.95
N SER A 301 15.86 25.82 22.01
CA SER A 301 15.24 24.67 21.38
C SER A 301 14.04 25.09 20.53
N ILE A 302 13.81 24.37 19.45
CA ILE A 302 12.67 24.59 18.56
C ILE A 302 11.88 23.29 18.43
N GLU A 303 10.55 23.40 18.40
CA GLU A 303 9.63 22.28 18.20
C GLU A 303 8.72 22.59 17.01
N ILE A 304 8.64 21.66 16.05
CA ILE A 304 7.64 21.73 14.97
C ILE A 304 6.35 21.04 15.42
N SER A 305 5.25 21.78 15.34
CA SER A 305 3.90 21.26 15.59
C SER A 305 3.03 21.33 14.33
N GLY A 306 2.09 20.40 14.20
CA GLY A 306 1.14 20.30 13.09
C GLY A 306 0.21 19.11 13.24
N THR A 307 -0.83 19.03 12.40
CA THR A 307 -1.74 17.87 12.40
C THR A 307 -1.10 16.71 11.64
N VAL A 308 -0.99 15.54 12.28
CA VAL A 308 -0.52 14.29 11.66
C VAL A 308 -1.72 13.49 11.16
N PRO A 309 -1.68 12.88 9.95
CA PRO A 309 -0.59 12.94 8.95
C PRO A 309 -0.42 14.35 8.36
N TYR A 310 0.84 14.77 8.15
CA TYR A 310 1.13 16.09 7.60
C TYR A 310 0.71 16.17 6.13
N LEU A 311 -0.14 17.14 5.80
CA LEU A 311 -0.64 17.36 4.44
C LEU A 311 -0.02 18.59 3.81
N VAL A 312 0.04 18.62 2.47
CA VAL A 312 0.53 19.78 1.70
C VAL A 312 -0.24 21.08 1.97
N ASP A 313 -1.48 21.00 2.42
CA ASP A 313 -2.32 22.15 2.83
C ASP A 313 -2.35 22.38 4.35
N GLY A 314 -1.68 21.53 5.12
CA GLY A 314 -1.53 21.65 6.56
C GLY A 314 -0.53 22.75 6.94
N VAL A 315 -0.82 23.52 7.99
CA VAL A 315 0.12 24.50 8.54
C VAL A 315 0.99 23.83 9.60
N LEU A 316 2.31 23.94 9.43
CA LEU A 316 3.31 23.62 10.44
C LEU A 316 3.67 24.90 11.19
N THR A 317 3.85 24.80 12.50
CA THR A 317 4.24 25.92 13.37
C THR A 317 5.49 25.55 14.14
N ALA A 318 6.54 26.34 13.96
CA ALA A 318 7.78 26.22 14.70
C ALA A 318 7.71 27.09 15.96
N THR A 319 7.88 26.48 17.13
CA THR A 319 7.88 27.18 18.42
C THR A 319 9.30 27.20 18.95
N LEU A 320 9.96 28.36 18.84
CA LEU A 320 11.28 28.59 19.42
C LEU A 320 11.13 28.89 20.92
N THR A 321 12.02 28.31 21.72
CA THR A 321 12.10 28.51 23.16
C THR A 321 13.54 28.73 23.56
N ASP A 322 13.76 29.66 24.48
CA ASP A 322 15.07 29.97 25.04
C ASP A 322 14.89 30.24 26.54
N ASN A 323 15.93 29.97 27.33
CA ASN A 323 15.84 30.02 28.80
C ASN A 323 15.60 31.44 29.33
N ASN A 324 15.98 32.47 28.57
CA ASN A 324 15.91 33.86 28.96
C ASN A 324 15.00 34.70 28.03
N GLY A 325 14.44 34.04 27.00
CA GLY A 325 13.55 34.61 26.00
C GLY A 325 14.28 35.39 24.91
N PHE A 326 13.53 35.83 23.90
CA PHE A 326 14.06 36.60 22.78
C PHE A 326 12.98 37.54 22.24
N ASP A 327 13.38 38.51 21.43
CA ASP A 327 12.45 39.33 20.66
C ASP A 327 12.14 38.62 19.32
N GLU A 328 10.90 38.18 19.14
CA GLU A 328 10.42 37.48 17.94
C GLU A 328 10.72 38.29 16.66
N ALA A 329 10.77 39.62 16.73
CA ALA A 329 11.08 40.47 15.57
C ALA A 329 12.52 40.29 15.04
N ASN A 330 13.41 39.67 15.83
CA ASN A 330 14.79 39.39 15.48
C ASN A 330 15.05 37.91 15.17
N VAL A 331 14.00 37.09 15.04
CA VAL A 331 14.12 35.68 14.64
C VAL A 331 14.02 35.56 13.12
N GLU A 332 14.96 34.86 12.51
CA GLU A 332 14.95 34.51 11.09
C GLU A 332 14.76 33.00 10.94
N TYR A 333 13.58 32.59 10.49
CA TYR A 333 13.27 31.19 10.19
C TYR A 333 13.72 30.84 8.77
N THR A 334 14.23 29.62 8.59
CA THR A 334 14.51 29.02 7.28
C THR A 334 13.94 27.61 7.28
N TRP A 335 12.98 27.33 6.40
CA TRP A 335 12.44 25.98 6.25
C TRP A 335 13.16 25.23 5.13
N PHE A 336 13.25 23.91 5.31
CA PHE A 336 13.90 22.99 4.39
C PHE A 336 12.97 21.81 4.08
N ALA A 337 13.04 21.33 2.85
CA ALA A 337 12.45 20.07 2.41
C ALA A 337 13.60 19.13 2.02
N ASP A 338 13.74 17.99 2.71
CA ASP A 338 14.85 17.05 2.55
C ASP A 338 16.24 17.72 2.62
N GLY A 339 16.38 18.69 3.55
CA GLY A 339 17.61 19.47 3.74
C GLY A 339 17.87 20.55 2.68
N VAL A 340 16.96 20.76 1.73
CA VAL A 340 17.05 21.84 0.73
C VAL A 340 16.20 23.03 1.16
N VAL A 341 16.81 24.22 1.17
CA VAL A 341 16.12 25.47 1.54
C VAL A 341 14.89 25.71 0.67
N VAL A 342 13.74 25.94 1.31
CA VAL A 342 12.51 26.38 0.64
C VAL A 342 12.52 27.90 0.52
N PRO A 343 12.50 28.48 -0.69
CA PRO A 343 12.48 29.93 -0.88
C PRO A 343 11.26 30.59 -0.22
N ASP A 344 11.41 31.84 0.23
CA ASP A 344 10.34 32.69 0.77
C ASP A 344 9.57 32.07 1.97
N SER A 345 10.26 31.24 2.78
CA SER A 345 9.69 30.52 3.93
C SER A 345 10.03 31.14 5.30
N ASN A 346 10.36 32.43 5.37
CA ASN A 346 10.96 33.06 6.56
C ASN A 346 10.01 33.40 7.73
N SER A 347 8.94 32.63 7.88
CA SER A 347 7.93 32.76 8.94
C SER A 347 8.06 31.62 9.95
N ASN A 348 7.60 31.83 11.19
CA ASN A 348 7.45 30.78 12.19
C ASN A 348 6.38 29.73 11.81
N THR A 349 5.61 30.00 10.76
CA THR A 349 4.61 29.10 10.18
C THR A 349 4.94 28.78 8.73
N PHE A 350 4.69 27.54 8.31
CA PHE A 350 4.96 27.06 6.96
C PHE A 350 3.88 26.10 6.47
N THR A 351 3.46 26.24 5.21
CA THR A 351 2.54 25.32 4.54
C THR A 351 3.29 24.64 3.39
N PRO A 352 3.54 23.31 3.46
CA PRO A 352 4.37 22.56 2.51
C PRO A 352 3.66 22.25 1.18
N SER A 353 3.08 23.28 0.55
CA SER A 353 2.17 23.15 -0.62
C SER A 353 2.78 22.49 -1.87
N ALA A 354 4.11 22.44 -1.97
CA ALA A 354 4.84 21.84 -3.09
C ALA A 354 5.89 20.81 -2.63
N ASN A 355 5.77 20.32 -1.39
CA ASN A 355 6.79 19.50 -0.73
C ASN A 355 6.25 18.13 -0.33
N ALA A 356 5.29 17.59 -1.09
CA ALA A 356 4.86 16.20 -0.92
C ALA A 356 6.05 15.25 -1.04
N GLY A 357 6.10 14.24 -0.16
CA GLY A 357 7.18 13.26 -0.07
C GLY A 357 8.42 13.71 0.71
N ALA A 358 8.53 14.99 1.05
CA ALA A 358 9.69 15.51 1.76
C ALA A 358 9.53 15.45 3.28
N ILE A 359 10.63 15.22 3.99
CA ILE A 359 10.75 15.51 5.42
C ILE A 359 11.00 17.01 5.58
N ILE A 360 10.14 17.67 6.34
CA ILE A 360 10.25 19.12 6.58
C ILE A 360 11.10 19.38 7.82
N SER A 361 12.02 20.34 7.72
CA SER A 361 12.80 20.84 8.85
C SER A 361 12.84 22.35 8.87
N VAL A 362 13.16 22.91 10.03
CA VAL A 362 13.27 24.36 10.24
C VAL A 362 14.56 24.65 11.00
N GLU A 363 15.23 25.75 10.64
CA GLU A 363 16.28 26.38 11.43
C GLU A 363 15.82 27.80 11.76
N ALA A 364 15.95 28.20 13.02
CA ALA A 364 15.71 29.56 13.48
C ALA A 364 17.03 30.15 13.97
N ALA A 365 17.45 31.27 13.37
CA ALA A 365 18.54 32.10 13.87
C ALA A 365 17.94 33.25 14.69
N TYR A 366 18.48 33.50 15.89
CA TYR A 366 17.94 34.50 16.80
C TYR A 366 19.02 35.15 17.66
N THR A 367 18.67 36.25 18.33
CA THR A 367 19.46 36.84 19.41
C THR A 367 18.62 36.82 20.67
N ASP A 368 19.14 36.21 21.73
CA ASP A 368 18.45 36.10 23.01
C ASP A 368 18.38 37.47 23.74
N ASN A 369 17.68 37.51 24.87
CA ASN A 369 17.50 38.73 25.64
C ASN A 369 18.79 39.22 26.34
N ASP A 370 19.84 38.38 26.43
CA ASP A 370 21.17 38.74 26.92
C ASP A 370 22.12 39.21 25.80
N GLY A 371 21.70 39.12 24.53
CA GLY A 371 22.45 39.53 23.36
C GLY A 371 23.39 38.47 22.79
N PHE A 372 23.21 37.20 23.17
CA PHE A 372 23.90 36.07 22.56
C PHE A 372 23.20 35.66 21.25
N GLU A 373 23.99 35.45 20.20
CA GLU A 373 23.49 34.91 18.92
C GLU A 373 23.40 33.38 19.02
N GLY A 374 22.25 32.83 18.65
CA GLY A 374 21.97 31.40 18.70
C GLY A 374 21.28 30.89 17.45
N SER A 375 21.29 29.57 17.27
CA SER A 375 20.41 28.90 16.32
C SER A 375 19.86 27.59 16.90
N ALA A 376 18.63 27.27 16.53
CA ALA A 376 17.96 26.02 16.89
C ALA A 376 17.35 25.41 15.63
N SER A 377 17.36 24.08 15.53
CA SER A 377 16.79 23.35 14.40
C SER A 377 16.00 22.13 14.84
N ASP A 378 14.93 21.82 14.11
CA ASP A 378 14.11 20.62 14.32
C ASP A 378 13.56 20.10 12.99
N ALA A 379 13.10 18.86 12.96
CA ALA A 379 12.54 18.19 11.79
C ALA A 379 11.33 17.35 12.16
N VAL A 380 10.33 17.31 11.29
CA VAL A 380 9.24 16.33 11.44
C VAL A 380 9.78 14.91 11.28
N ASP A 381 9.09 13.93 11.87
CA ASP A 381 9.48 12.52 11.85
C ASP A 381 9.04 11.78 10.57
N THR A 382 8.00 12.28 9.88
CA THR A 382 7.47 11.70 8.64
C THR A 382 7.42 12.69 7.47
N ILE A 383 7.27 12.12 6.27
CA ILE A 383 7.01 12.86 5.03
C ILE A 383 5.66 13.58 5.04
N VAL A 384 5.54 14.57 4.15
CA VAL A 384 4.27 15.25 3.83
C VAL A 384 3.50 14.50 2.74
N TYR A 385 2.18 14.36 2.88
CA TYR A 385 1.31 13.72 1.89
C TYR A 385 0.51 14.76 1.08
N THR A 386 0.29 14.50 -0.21
CA THR A 386 -0.68 15.27 -1.01
C THR A 386 -2.08 15.07 -0.46
N THR A 387 -2.43 13.82 -0.18
CA THR A 387 -3.71 13.44 0.44
C THR A 387 -3.59 12.04 1.05
N VAL A 388 -4.50 11.74 1.98
CA VAL A 388 -4.57 10.44 2.65
C VAL A 388 -5.92 9.80 2.40
N VAL A 389 -5.92 8.53 2.02
CA VAL A 389 -7.11 7.74 1.70
C VAL A 389 -7.31 6.62 2.70
N ASN A 390 -8.58 6.37 3.03
CA ASN A 390 -8.97 5.47 4.11
C ASN A 390 -9.70 4.23 3.61
N ASP A 391 -10.14 4.19 2.36
CA ASP A 391 -10.90 3.07 1.84
C ASP A 391 -10.76 2.99 0.32
N LYS A 392 -11.28 1.90 -0.25
CA LYS A 392 -11.31 1.67 -1.69
C LYS A 392 -11.87 2.88 -2.46
N THR A 393 -13.01 3.43 -2.02
CA THR A 393 -13.69 4.50 -2.74
C THR A 393 -12.87 5.80 -2.74
N SER A 394 -12.26 6.16 -1.61
CA SER A 394 -11.38 7.33 -1.52
C SER A 394 -10.09 7.15 -2.31
N LEU A 395 -9.51 5.94 -2.35
CA LEU A 395 -8.38 5.62 -3.22
C LEU A 395 -8.73 5.78 -4.71
N GLU A 396 -9.83 5.16 -5.17
CA GLU A 396 -10.29 5.27 -6.55
C GLU A 396 -10.63 6.72 -6.94
N ASN A 397 -11.26 7.48 -6.03
CA ASN A 397 -11.53 8.90 -6.26
C ASN A 397 -10.26 9.74 -6.35
N ALA A 398 -9.27 9.50 -5.48
CA ALA A 398 -7.99 10.21 -5.48
C ALA A 398 -7.25 9.97 -6.80
N LEU A 399 -7.14 8.72 -7.23
CA LEU A 399 -6.53 8.34 -8.51
C LEU A 399 -7.30 8.95 -9.71
N GLY A 400 -8.62 9.00 -9.64
CA GLY A 400 -9.48 9.60 -10.67
C GLY A 400 -9.48 11.13 -10.70
N SER A 401 -8.96 11.80 -9.66
CA SER A 401 -9.00 13.26 -9.55
C SER A 401 -7.92 13.99 -10.35
N GLY A 402 -6.94 13.25 -10.88
CA GLY A 402 -5.85 13.79 -11.70
C GLY A 402 -4.67 14.28 -10.87
N LEU A 403 -3.99 13.34 -10.20
CA LEU A 403 -2.72 13.57 -9.50
C LEU A 403 -1.62 14.03 -10.46
N ALA A 404 -0.75 14.91 -9.98
CA ALA A 404 0.38 15.48 -10.71
C ALA A 404 1.70 14.77 -10.41
N ASP A 405 2.74 15.10 -11.17
CA ASP A 405 4.10 14.61 -10.90
C ASP A 405 4.58 15.14 -9.55
N GLY A 406 5.12 14.23 -8.72
CA GLY A 406 5.58 14.52 -7.36
C GLY A 406 4.51 14.34 -6.28
N ASP A 407 3.25 14.06 -6.64
CA ASP A 407 2.21 13.81 -5.63
C ASP A 407 2.46 12.52 -4.86
N VAL A 408 2.13 12.56 -3.56
CA VAL A 408 2.24 11.40 -2.65
C VAL A 408 0.89 11.08 -2.05
N LEU A 409 0.36 9.91 -2.41
CA LEU A 409 -0.91 9.39 -1.92
C LEU A 409 -0.66 8.46 -0.73
N GLY A 410 -1.05 8.90 0.46
CA GLY A 410 -0.94 8.11 1.70
C GLY A 410 -2.10 7.14 1.86
N LEU A 411 -1.82 5.88 2.12
CA LEU A 411 -2.81 4.84 2.42
C LEU A 411 -2.76 4.48 3.91
N ASN A 412 -3.88 4.65 4.61
CA ASN A 412 -4.04 4.26 6.02
C ASN A 412 -4.29 2.75 6.17
N THR A 413 -4.21 2.22 7.41
CA THR A 413 -4.47 0.80 7.67
C THR A 413 -5.90 0.42 7.30
N ASN A 414 -6.04 -0.19 6.12
CA ASN A 414 -7.25 -0.86 5.63
C ASN A 414 -6.90 -1.89 4.55
N VAL A 415 -7.89 -2.72 4.21
CA VAL A 415 -7.79 -3.69 3.11
C VAL A 415 -8.45 -3.09 1.87
N TYR A 416 -7.66 -2.89 0.82
CA TYR A 416 -8.04 -2.39 -0.48
C TYR A 416 -8.15 -3.57 -1.45
N ALA A 417 -9.30 -4.24 -1.42
CA ALA A 417 -9.54 -5.46 -2.21
C ALA A 417 -10.20 -5.18 -3.56
N ASP A 418 -9.83 -6.01 -4.55
CA ASP A 418 -10.44 -6.07 -5.89
C ASP A 418 -10.51 -4.70 -6.56
N LEU A 419 -9.40 -3.96 -6.49
CA LEU A 419 -9.30 -2.60 -6.98
C LEU A 419 -9.51 -2.54 -8.50
N ALA A 420 -10.15 -1.47 -8.97
CA ALA A 420 -10.04 -1.14 -10.39
C ALA A 420 -8.54 -0.96 -10.75
N PRO A 421 -8.11 -1.30 -11.98
CA PRO A 421 -6.73 -1.14 -12.40
C PRO A 421 -6.21 0.27 -12.11
N ILE A 422 -5.10 0.34 -11.38
CA ILE A 422 -4.41 1.58 -11.04
C ILE A 422 -3.49 1.94 -12.20
N MET A 423 -3.83 3.02 -12.89
CA MET A 423 -3.06 3.53 -14.03
C MET A 423 -2.30 4.78 -13.59
N LEU A 424 -1.00 4.65 -13.31
CA LEU A 424 -0.13 5.79 -12.99
C LEU A 424 0.35 6.42 -14.29
N THR A 425 -0.25 7.56 -14.64
CA THR A 425 0.10 8.37 -15.82
C THR A 425 0.97 9.59 -15.49
N SER A 426 1.27 9.79 -14.20
CA SER A 426 2.13 10.83 -13.64
C SER A 426 3.07 10.20 -12.61
N ALA A 427 4.14 10.91 -12.26
CA ALA A 427 5.15 10.48 -11.29
C ALA A 427 4.64 10.55 -9.85
N VAL A 428 3.66 9.70 -9.54
CA VAL A 428 2.98 9.63 -8.25
C VAL A 428 3.63 8.56 -7.38
N THR A 429 3.72 8.83 -6.08
CA THR A 429 4.09 7.85 -5.07
C THR A 429 2.86 7.33 -4.34
N LEU A 430 2.64 6.01 -4.37
CA LEU A 430 1.71 5.33 -3.46
C LEU A 430 2.50 4.92 -2.22
N ALA A 431 2.17 5.49 -1.07
CA ALA A 431 2.89 5.25 0.18
C ALA A 431 1.95 4.78 1.28
N ALA A 432 2.42 3.87 2.13
CA ALA A 432 1.81 3.71 3.45
C ALA A 432 1.97 4.99 4.27
N VAL A 433 0.93 5.35 5.02
CA VAL A 433 1.08 6.37 6.07
C VAL A 433 2.03 5.83 7.15
N GLU A 434 2.90 6.66 7.71
CA GLU A 434 3.86 6.19 8.71
C GLU A 434 3.17 5.48 9.89
N GLY A 435 3.70 4.32 10.28
CA GLY A 435 3.13 3.47 11.33
C GLY A 435 1.92 2.62 10.89
N GLU A 436 1.39 2.85 9.70
CA GLU A 436 0.25 2.13 9.15
C GLU A 436 0.69 0.98 8.22
N THR A 437 -0.17 -0.03 8.07
CA THR A 437 0.11 -1.21 7.22
C THR A 437 -1.06 -1.48 6.25
N PRO A 438 -1.23 -0.64 5.21
CA PRO A 438 -2.27 -0.84 4.21
C PRO A 438 -2.06 -2.15 3.44
N VAL A 439 -3.16 -2.86 3.15
CA VAL A 439 -3.14 -4.14 2.43
C VAL A 439 -3.87 -4.02 1.10
N ILE A 440 -3.21 -4.32 -0.02
CA ILE A 440 -3.85 -4.57 -1.31
C ILE A 440 -4.02 -6.08 -1.46
N SER A 441 -5.23 -6.56 -1.79
CA SER A 441 -5.51 -8.00 -1.85
C SER A 441 -6.46 -8.38 -2.98
N GLY A 442 -6.47 -9.65 -3.35
CA GLY A 442 -7.33 -10.15 -4.43
C GLY A 442 -6.74 -9.85 -5.80
N GLU A 443 -7.58 -9.47 -6.74
CA GLU A 443 -7.13 -9.08 -8.08
C GLU A 443 -6.60 -7.65 -8.10
N ALA A 444 -5.40 -7.46 -8.65
CA ALA A 444 -4.82 -6.13 -8.84
C ALA A 444 -4.07 -5.98 -10.18
N CYS A 445 -4.06 -4.75 -10.67
CA CYS A 445 -3.20 -4.30 -11.75
C CYS A 445 -2.72 -2.88 -11.40
N ILE A 446 -1.42 -2.72 -11.20
CA ILE A 446 -0.75 -1.42 -11.06
C ILE A 446 0.14 -1.23 -12.27
N ASN A 447 -0.24 -0.33 -13.16
CA ASN A 447 0.56 0.05 -14.31
C ASN A 447 1.26 1.38 -14.07
N VAL A 448 2.55 1.44 -14.38
CA VAL A 448 3.30 2.69 -14.55
C VAL A 448 3.49 2.92 -16.04
N ALA A 449 2.81 3.92 -16.59
CA ALA A 449 2.86 4.18 -18.02
C ALA A 449 4.27 4.55 -18.48
N GLY A 450 4.65 4.18 -19.71
CA GLY A 450 6.01 4.40 -20.23
C GLY A 450 6.43 5.87 -20.39
N THR A 451 5.51 6.82 -20.24
CA THR A 451 5.81 8.27 -20.23
C THR A 451 6.16 8.81 -18.85
N VAL A 452 6.01 7.99 -17.80
CA VAL A 452 6.23 8.38 -16.41
C VAL A 452 7.70 8.19 -16.04
N ASP A 453 8.23 9.13 -15.27
CA ASP A 453 9.59 9.12 -14.76
C ASP A 453 9.56 9.39 -13.25
N GLY A 454 9.88 8.38 -12.44
CA GLY A 454 9.98 8.54 -10.98
C GLY A 454 8.72 8.21 -10.17
N ALA A 455 7.76 7.44 -10.70
CA ALA A 455 6.68 6.89 -9.87
C ALA A 455 7.23 5.90 -8.82
N ALA A 456 6.52 5.77 -7.70
CA ALA A 456 6.93 4.87 -6.64
C ALA A 456 5.77 4.16 -5.94
N VAL A 457 6.06 2.98 -5.40
CA VAL A 457 5.17 2.20 -4.53
C VAL A 457 5.99 1.80 -3.31
N THR A 458 5.60 2.28 -2.14
CA THR A 458 6.39 2.12 -0.92
C THR A 458 5.59 1.78 0.32
N GLY A 459 6.10 0.85 1.13
CA GLY A 459 5.52 0.50 2.43
C GLY A 459 4.19 -0.29 2.35
N ILE A 460 3.77 -0.74 1.17
CA ILE A 460 2.48 -1.40 0.98
C ILE A 460 2.61 -2.92 1.17
N ARG A 461 1.63 -3.53 1.83
CA ARG A 461 1.49 -4.97 1.89
C ARG A 461 0.53 -5.44 0.79
N PHE A 462 0.94 -6.45 0.04
CA PHE A 462 0.11 -7.17 -0.92
C PHE A 462 -0.14 -8.56 -0.37
N GLU A 463 -1.39 -8.99 -0.29
CA GLU A 463 -1.75 -10.25 0.34
C GLU A 463 -2.76 -11.04 -0.47
N ASN A 464 -2.48 -12.33 -0.67
CA ASN A 464 -3.28 -13.22 -1.51
C ASN A 464 -3.58 -12.55 -2.84
N ILE A 465 -2.53 -12.27 -3.62
CA ILE A 465 -2.65 -11.42 -4.80
C ILE A 465 -2.69 -12.25 -6.09
N ASP A 466 -3.41 -11.74 -7.09
CA ASP A 466 -3.44 -12.24 -8.46
C ASP A 466 -3.52 -11.06 -9.45
N THR A 467 -3.17 -11.31 -10.71
CA THR A 467 -3.33 -10.34 -11.79
C THR A 467 -4.81 -10.15 -12.09
N ALA A 468 -5.26 -8.89 -12.14
CA ALA A 468 -6.64 -8.56 -12.44
C ALA A 468 -7.03 -8.97 -13.88
N LEU A 469 -8.20 -9.59 -14.02
CA LEU A 469 -8.76 -9.99 -15.31
C LEU A 469 -9.18 -8.79 -16.17
N ASP A 470 -9.17 -8.98 -17.49
CA ASP A 470 -9.49 -7.99 -18.52
C ASP A 470 -8.72 -6.66 -18.34
N SER A 471 -7.54 -6.71 -17.71
CA SER A 471 -6.76 -5.54 -17.32
C SER A 471 -5.62 -5.25 -18.29
N TYR A 472 -5.04 -4.05 -18.23
CA TYR A 472 -3.86 -3.72 -19.02
C TYR A 472 -2.69 -4.64 -18.66
N CYS A 473 -2.47 -4.89 -17.38
CA CYS A 473 -1.35 -5.70 -16.90
C CYS A 473 -1.46 -7.18 -17.31
N GLU A 474 -2.69 -7.73 -17.38
CA GLU A 474 -2.97 -9.07 -17.90
C GLU A 474 -2.58 -9.18 -19.38
N ASN A 475 -3.06 -8.25 -20.21
CA ASN A 475 -2.88 -8.28 -21.66
C ASN A 475 -1.43 -8.09 -22.12
N GLU A 476 -0.59 -7.48 -21.30
CA GLU A 476 0.82 -7.25 -21.62
C GLU A 476 1.68 -8.47 -21.24
N GLU A 477 1.82 -8.74 -19.94
CA GLU A 477 2.76 -9.73 -19.41
C GLU A 477 2.21 -10.50 -18.20
N ALA A 478 0.89 -10.50 -17.99
CA ALA A 478 0.23 -11.17 -16.86
C ALA A 478 0.88 -10.86 -15.50
N ALA A 479 0.97 -9.57 -15.18
CA ALA A 479 1.65 -9.07 -13.98
C ALA A 479 0.71 -8.35 -13.01
N VAL A 480 0.95 -8.49 -11.69
CA VAL A 480 0.28 -7.62 -10.69
C VAL A 480 0.74 -6.17 -10.85
N ILE A 481 2.04 -5.97 -11.04
CA ILE A 481 2.64 -4.67 -11.26
C ILE A 481 3.41 -4.69 -12.59
N TYR A 482 3.01 -3.82 -13.53
CA TYR A 482 3.65 -3.67 -14.84
C TYR A 482 4.17 -2.25 -14.99
N ALA A 483 5.48 -2.07 -14.80
CA ALA A 483 6.15 -0.77 -14.80
C ALA A 483 6.93 -0.53 -16.09
N GLU A 484 6.39 0.32 -16.96
CA GLU A 484 7.04 0.74 -18.21
C GLU A 484 7.80 2.06 -18.06
N GLY A 485 7.45 2.88 -17.06
CA GLY A 485 8.09 4.15 -16.78
C GLY A 485 9.53 4.02 -16.29
N ASN A 486 10.29 5.10 -16.45
CA ASN A 486 11.67 5.19 -15.99
C ASN A 486 11.73 5.53 -14.49
N ASN A 487 12.86 5.20 -13.86
CA ASN A 487 13.18 5.47 -12.46
C ASN A 487 12.09 5.01 -11.48
N PHE A 488 11.36 3.96 -11.82
CA PHE A 488 10.32 3.39 -10.98
C PHE A 488 10.91 2.82 -9.69
N THR A 489 10.37 3.20 -8.54
CA THR A 489 10.82 2.70 -7.24
C THR A 489 9.78 1.77 -6.62
N PHE A 490 10.16 0.53 -6.32
CA PHE A 490 9.39 -0.41 -5.54
C PHE A 490 10.16 -0.74 -4.27
N ALA A 491 9.81 -0.11 -3.16
CA ALA A 491 10.61 -0.17 -1.94
C ALA A 491 9.82 -0.45 -0.67
N GLN A 492 10.42 -1.14 0.32
CA GLN A 492 9.81 -1.35 1.64
C GLN A 492 8.45 -2.08 1.62
N ASN A 493 8.11 -2.77 0.51
CA ASN A 493 6.83 -3.46 0.37
C ASN A 493 6.90 -4.91 0.87
N THR A 494 5.74 -5.50 1.14
CA THR A 494 5.64 -6.94 1.44
C THR A 494 4.65 -7.60 0.49
N MET A 495 5.12 -8.52 -0.37
CA MET A 495 4.28 -9.39 -1.18
C MET A 495 4.15 -10.75 -0.49
N ASP A 496 2.93 -11.11 -0.09
CA ASP A 496 2.67 -12.25 0.78
C ASP A 496 1.51 -13.09 0.29
N GLY A 497 1.82 -14.16 -0.43
CA GLY A 497 0.83 -15.13 -0.87
C GLY A 497 0.18 -14.79 -2.21
N ASP A 498 -0.07 -15.85 -2.96
CA ASP A 498 -0.87 -15.86 -4.18
C ASP A 498 -2.34 -16.20 -3.83
N GLN A 499 -3.31 -15.79 -4.66
CA GLN A 499 -4.64 -16.41 -4.61
C GLN A 499 -4.54 -17.93 -4.80
N GLU A 500 -5.49 -18.68 -4.22
CA GLU A 500 -5.52 -20.16 -4.31
C GLU A 500 -5.67 -20.65 -5.75
N VAL A 501 -6.44 -19.92 -6.57
CA VAL A 501 -6.64 -20.17 -7.99
C VAL A 501 -6.22 -18.92 -8.73
N LEU A 502 -5.20 -19.04 -9.59
CA LEU A 502 -4.71 -17.94 -10.40
C LEU A 502 -5.44 -17.87 -11.73
N ASN A 503 -5.64 -16.64 -12.20
CA ASN A 503 -6.26 -16.31 -13.47
C ASN A 503 -5.42 -16.78 -14.66
N GLU A 504 -4.10 -16.63 -14.55
CA GLU A 504 -3.14 -16.98 -15.60
C GLU A 504 -2.17 -18.08 -15.17
N GLU A 505 -1.83 -18.98 -16.11
CA GLU A 505 -0.83 -20.03 -15.84
C GLU A 505 0.59 -19.44 -15.74
N THR A 506 0.88 -18.43 -16.57
CA THR A 506 2.10 -17.63 -16.50
C THR A 506 1.76 -16.34 -15.78
N TYR A 507 2.35 -16.14 -14.61
CA TYR A 507 1.93 -15.08 -13.70
C TYR A 507 3.16 -14.44 -13.06
N HIS A 508 3.21 -13.11 -13.07
CA HIS A 508 4.32 -12.33 -12.51
C HIS A 508 3.85 -11.41 -11.39
N TRP A 509 4.66 -11.27 -10.34
CA TRP A 509 4.40 -10.25 -9.33
C TRP A 509 4.83 -8.87 -9.82
N LEU A 510 6.04 -8.75 -10.34
CA LEU A 510 6.57 -7.49 -10.87
C LEU A 510 7.23 -7.70 -12.24
N VAL A 511 6.83 -6.89 -13.21
CA VAL A 511 7.48 -6.77 -14.52
C VAL A 511 7.93 -5.33 -14.72
N VAL A 512 9.21 -5.13 -15.02
CA VAL A 512 9.82 -3.81 -15.22
C VAL A 512 10.43 -3.73 -16.62
N LYS A 513 10.16 -2.64 -17.33
CA LYS A 513 10.55 -2.45 -18.73
C LYS A 513 11.28 -1.14 -19.03
N GLY A 514 11.06 -0.09 -18.21
CA GLY A 514 11.70 1.22 -18.38
C GLY A 514 13.21 1.18 -18.09
N GLU A 515 13.78 2.29 -17.65
CA GLU A 515 15.19 2.38 -17.25
C GLU A 515 15.32 2.79 -15.79
N GLY A 516 16.42 2.41 -15.12
CA GLY A 516 16.79 2.97 -13.81
C GLY A 516 15.90 2.58 -12.62
N ALA A 517 15.00 1.61 -12.77
CA ALA A 517 14.16 1.15 -11.67
C ALA A 517 14.96 0.63 -10.46
N MET A 518 14.48 0.95 -9.27
CA MET A 518 15.02 0.52 -7.98
C MET A 518 14.02 -0.39 -7.27
N ILE A 519 14.41 -1.64 -7.02
CA ILE A 519 13.59 -2.62 -6.30
C ILE A 519 14.34 -3.01 -5.04
N GLU A 520 13.98 -2.39 -3.92
CA GLU A 520 14.78 -2.56 -2.71
C GLU A 520 14.01 -2.74 -1.42
N ARG A 521 14.60 -3.52 -0.50
CA ARG A 521 14.06 -3.69 0.87
C ARG A 521 12.63 -4.19 0.87
N ASN A 522 12.27 -5.02 -0.10
CA ASN A 522 10.97 -5.67 -0.13
C ASN A 522 11.06 -7.06 0.48
N THR A 523 9.95 -7.53 1.03
CA THR A 523 9.79 -8.92 1.48
C THR A 523 8.86 -9.65 0.52
N PHE A 524 9.32 -10.76 -0.03
CA PHE A 524 8.59 -11.59 -0.99
C PHE A 524 8.44 -12.99 -0.41
N ARG A 525 7.21 -13.44 -0.15
CA ARG A 525 7.00 -14.74 0.50
C ARG A 525 5.71 -15.45 0.14
N ASN A 526 5.68 -16.75 0.40
CA ASN A 526 4.50 -17.59 0.22
C ASN A 526 3.97 -17.66 -1.23
N ARG A 527 4.84 -17.55 -2.25
CA ARG A 527 4.48 -17.71 -3.68
C ARG A 527 4.24 -19.18 -4.05
N ASN A 528 3.18 -19.74 -3.48
CA ASN A 528 2.98 -21.19 -3.42
C ASN A 528 2.13 -21.76 -4.56
N ASN A 529 1.41 -20.92 -5.32
CA ASN A 529 0.40 -21.40 -6.28
C ASN A 529 0.80 -21.19 -7.74
N ALA A 530 1.77 -20.30 -8.02
CA ALA A 530 2.24 -20.05 -9.38
C ALA A 530 2.74 -21.32 -10.09
N VAL A 531 2.31 -21.53 -11.34
CA VAL A 531 2.76 -22.64 -12.19
C VAL A 531 4.00 -22.23 -13.00
N LYS A 532 3.95 -21.03 -13.60
CA LYS A 532 5.04 -20.40 -14.37
C LYS A 532 5.15 -18.92 -14.01
N GLY A 533 6.19 -18.27 -14.53
CA GLY A 533 6.46 -16.86 -14.31
C GLY A 533 7.38 -16.61 -13.12
N SER A 534 7.71 -15.35 -12.90
CA SER A 534 8.73 -14.91 -11.95
C SER A 534 8.17 -13.99 -10.87
N VAL A 535 8.86 -13.92 -9.74
CA VAL A 535 8.61 -12.85 -8.76
C VAL A 535 8.95 -11.50 -9.39
N ILE A 536 10.12 -11.39 -10.01
CA ILE A 536 10.55 -10.18 -10.73
C ILE A 536 10.98 -10.57 -12.15
N LYS A 537 10.51 -9.85 -13.15
CA LYS A 537 10.97 -9.92 -14.54
C LYS A 537 11.47 -8.54 -14.97
N LEU A 538 12.70 -8.48 -15.45
CA LEU A 538 13.27 -7.30 -16.09
C LEU A 538 13.26 -7.53 -17.60
N ALA A 539 12.64 -6.63 -18.36
CA ALA A 539 12.64 -6.72 -19.81
C ALA A 539 14.03 -6.38 -20.36
N SER A 540 14.48 -7.12 -21.38
CA SER A 540 15.78 -6.85 -22.04
C SER A 540 15.84 -5.51 -22.77
N SER A 541 14.70 -4.83 -22.96
CA SER A 541 14.66 -3.48 -23.53
C SER A 541 15.01 -2.36 -22.53
N GLY A 542 15.03 -2.68 -21.23
CA GLY A 542 15.36 -1.73 -20.17
C GLY A 542 16.85 -1.68 -19.85
N LEU A 543 17.28 -0.68 -19.07
CA LEU A 543 18.69 -0.48 -18.69
C LEU A 543 18.81 -0.07 -17.21
N ASN A 544 19.95 -0.37 -16.57
CA ASN A 544 20.37 0.16 -15.27
C ASN A 544 19.43 -0.14 -14.08
N HIS A 545 18.67 -1.24 -14.14
CA HIS A 545 17.83 -1.67 -13.02
C HIS A 545 18.66 -2.23 -11.86
N THR A 546 18.21 -1.96 -10.63
CA THR A 546 18.83 -2.49 -9.41
C THR A 546 17.81 -3.24 -8.56
N ILE A 547 18.14 -4.48 -8.18
CA ILE A 547 17.41 -5.30 -7.20
C ILE A 547 18.32 -5.50 -5.99
N GLN A 548 18.01 -4.87 -4.86
CA GLN A 548 18.90 -4.92 -3.69
C GLN A 548 18.22 -5.01 -2.33
N TYR A 549 18.91 -5.61 -1.36
CA TYR A 549 18.44 -5.66 0.03
C TYR A 549 17.04 -6.27 0.21
N ASN A 550 16.58 -7.12 -0.72
CA ASN A 550 15.29 -7.79 -0.61
C ASN A 550 15.42 -9.11 0.16
N LEU A 551 14.34 -9.48 0.85
CA LEU A 551 14.17 -10.79 1.47
C LEU A 551 13.18 -11.61 0.65
N PHE A 552 13.60 -12.78 0.17
CA PHE A 552 12.74 -13.76 -0.47
C PHE A 552 12.68 -14.99 0.42
N GLU A 553 11.50 -15.38 0.89
CA GLU A 553 11.40 -16.47 1.87
C GLU A 553 10.16 -17.34 1.73
N ASN A 554 10.25 -18.58 2.21
CA ASN A 554 9.09 -19.45 2.50
C ASN A 554 8.15 -19.65 1.29
N ALA A 555 8.68 -19.99 0.12
CA ALA A 555 7.87 -20.36 -1.04
C ALA A 555 7.89 -21.88 -1.20
N GLU A 556 6.87 -22.58 -0.70
CA GLU A 556 6.70 -24.04 -0.78
C GLU A 556 5.88 -24.44 -2.02
N ASN A 557 6.35 -24.03 -3.20
CA ASN A 557 5.60 -24.22 -4.44
C ASN A 557 5.71 -25.68 -4.95
N PRO A 558 4.60 -26.40 -5.22
CA PRO A 558 4.65 -27.79 -5.67
C PRO A 558 5.08 -27.94 -7.14
N ASN A 559 5.14 -26.86 -7.91
CA ASN A 559 5.47 -26.87 -9.35
C ASN A 559 6.98 -26.76 -9.62
N PHE A 560 7.84 -27.26 -8.73
CA PHE A 560 9.32 -27.20 -8.85
C PHE A 560 9.89 -27.89 -10.10
N ASN A 561 9.10 -28.70 -10.80
CA ASN A 561 9.48 -29.31 -12.07
C ASN A 561 9.25 -28.38 -13.29
N GLN A 562 8.61 -27.22 -13.11
CA GLN A 562 8.38 -26.25 -14.18
C GLN A 562 9.60 -25.35 -14.39
N SER A 563 10.28 -25.51 -15.53
CA SER A 563 11.50 -24.73 -15.85
C SER A 563 11.32 -23.22 -15.95
N SER A 564 10.08 -22.75 -16.06
CA SER A 564 9.71 -21.32 -16.13
C SER A 564 9.11 -20.77 -14.84
N LEU A 565 9.10 -21.54 -13.74
CA LEU A 565 8.83 -21.02 -12.41
C LEU A 565 10.13 -20.43 -11.86
N LEU A 566 10.19 -19.11 -11.70
CA LEU A 566 11.45 -18.40 -11.40
C LEU A 566 11.29 -17.52 -10.16
N LEU A 567 12.42 -17.24 -9.49
CA LEU A 567 12.50 -16.08 -8.60
C LEU A 567 12.70 -14.82 -9.46
N LEU A 568 13.81 -14.78 -10.20
CA LEU A 568 14.19 -13.63 -11.01
C LEU A 568 14.33 -14.04 -12.49
N ASN A 569 13.82 -13.22 -13.39
CA ASN A 569 14.14 -13.25 -14.80
C ASN A 569 14.82 -11.94 -15.19
N VAL A 570 16.15 -11.94 -15.27
CA VAL A 570 17.02 -10.78 -15.48
C VAL A 570 17.30 -10.66 -16.98
N GLY A 571 16.52 -9.83 -17.67
CA GLY A 571 16.36 -9.93 -19.12
C GLY A 571 15.32 -10.99 -19.48
N SER A 572 14.72 -10.86 -20.66
CA SER A 572 13.59 -11.70 -21.08
C SER A 572 13.58 -12.07 -22.57
N THR A 573 14.62 -11.69 -23.32
CA THR A 573 14.70 -11.92 -24.77
C THR A 573 15.53 -13.16 -25.10
N THR A 574 15.16 -13.82 -26.18
CA THR A 574 16.01 -14.80 -26.89
C THR A 574 16.47 -14.26 -28.25
N GLY A 575 16.18 -12.97 -28.54
CA GLY A 575 16.53 -12.27 -29.77
C GLY A 575 17.86 -11.54 -29.69
N ALA A 576 18.11 -10.61 -30.64
CA ALA A 576 19.37 -9.87 -30.76
C ALA A 576 19.73 -9.07 -29.50
N ASP A 577 18.71 -8.52 -28.83
CA ASP A 577 18.87 -7.64 -27.67
C ASP A 577 19.52 -8.35 -26.46
N ALA A 578 19.66 -9.69 -26.48
CA ALA A 578 20.39 -10.42 -25.45
C ALA A 578 21.90 -10.06 -25.42
N ALA A 579 22.45 -9.59 -26.54
CA ALA A 579 23.83 -9.15 -26.65
C ALA A 579 24.07 -7.70 -26.16
N GLU A 580 23.01 -6.93 -25.92
CA GLU A 580 23.11 -5.55 -25.46
C GLU A 580 23.44 -5.51 -23.96
N ASP A 581 24.34 -4.59 -23.59
CA ASP A 581 24.75 -4.37 -22.20
C ASP A 581 23.65 -3.61 -21.46
N THR A 582 22.97 -4.31 -20.54
CA THR A 582 21.87 -3.73 -19.76
C THR A 582 22.31 -3.10 -18.46
N ASN A 583 23.52 -3.41 -17.98
CA ASN A 583 24.01 -2.98 -16.67
C ASN A 583 23.00 -3.23 -15.52
N PHE A 584 22.26 -4.36 -15.57
CA PHE A 584 21.37 -4.76 -14.48
C PHE A 584 22.17 -5.23 -13.26
N VAL A 585 21.73 -4.86 -12.06
CA VAL A 585 22.40 -5.21 -10.80
C VAL A 585 21.44 -5.96 -9.89
N VAL A 586 21.85 -7.14 -9.43
CA VAL A 586 21.18 -7.94 -8.39
C VAL A 586 22.15 -8.12 -7.24
N GLN A 587 21.98 -7.36 -6.16
CA GLN A 587 22.98 -7.34 -5.09
C GLN A 587 22.41 -7.40 -3.68
N TYR A 588 23.15 -8.06 -2.79
CA TYR A 588 22.86 -8.05 -1.35
C TYR A 588 21.42 -8.46 -0.99
N ASN A 589 20.85 -9.40 -1.72
CA ASN A 589 19.55 -10.00 -1.39
C ASN A 589 19.74 -11.27 -0.56
N ARG A 590 18.73 -11.60 0.26
CA ARG A 590 18.66 -12.89 0.97
C ARG A 590 17.51 -13.72 0.45
N ILE A 591 17.77 -14.99 0.17
CA ILE A 591 16.81 -15.95 -0.35
C ILE A 591 16.84 -17.19 0.54
N ASP A 592 15.74 -17.48 1.22
CA ASP A 592 15.61 -18.57 2.19
C ASP A 592 14.46 -19.52 1.81
N ASN A 593 14.74 -20.80 1.63
CA ASN A 593 13.71 -21.83 1.38
C ASN A 593 12.74 -21.43 0.25
N PHE A 594 13.28 -20.97 -0.88
CA PHE A 594 12.49 -20.52 -2.01
C PHE A 594 12.46 -21.59 -3.11
N VAL A 595 11.28 -22.16 -3.36
CA VAL A 595 11.09 -23.16 -4.41
C VAL A 595 10.81 -22.49 -5.75
N SER A 596 11.73 -22.67 -6.69
CA SER A 596 11.56 -22.40 -8.12
C SER A 596 11.75 -23.68 -8.95
N GLY A 597 11.68 -23.54 -10.27
CA GLY A 597 12.10 -24.57 -11.22
C GLY A 597 13.62 -24.80 -11.23
N ARG A 598 14.11 -25.37 -12.34
CA ARG A 598 15.56 -25.54 -12.62
C ARG A 598 16.38 -24.26 -12.43
N ARG A 599 15.77 -23.08 -12.62
CA ARG A 599 16.45 -21.78 -12.56
C ARG A 599 15.82 -20.96 -11.46
N LEU A 600 16.63 -20.62 -10.46
CA LEU A 600 16.24 -19.65 -9.46
C LEU A 600 16.26 -18.25 -10.10
N MET A 601 17.43 -17.91 -10.66
CA MET A 601 17.64 -16.68 -11.41
C MET A 601 17.97 -17.05 -12.84
N ARG A 602 17.13 -16.64 -13.78
CA ARG A 602 17.38 -16.78 -15.21
C ARG A 602 17.95 -15.46 -15.73
N VAL A 603 19.11 -15.50 -16.38
CA VAL A 603 19.75 -14.32 -16.98
C VAL A 603 19.72 -14.45 -18.50
N GLN A 604 19.04 -13.49 -19.14
CA GLN A 604 18.82 -13.41 -20.59
C GLN A 604 19.18 -12.02 -21.13
N THR A 605 20.41 -11.60 -20.83
CA THR A 605 20.97 -10.29 -21.18
C THR A 605 22.50 -10.31 -21.05
N SER A 606 23.16 -9.24 -21.50
CA SER A 606 24.59 -9.02 -21.31
C SER A 606 24.90 -7.93 -20.28
N GLY A 607 26.07 -8.03 -19.66
CA GLY A 607 26.58 -7.00 -18.73
C GLY A 607 25.89 -6.92 -17.35
N ALA A 608 25.04 -7.89 -16.99
CA ALA A 608 24.43 -7.94 -15.67
C ALA A 608 25.43 -8.32 -14.57
N SER A 609 25.25 -7.78 -13.37
CA SER A 609 26.03 -8.07 -12.16
C SER A 609 25.16 -8.69 -11.08
N ILE A 610 25.43 -9.95 -10.70
CA ILE A 610 24.77 -10.66 -9.61
C ILE A 610 25.79 -10.88 -8.50
N LYS A 611 25.70 -10.11 -7.41
CA LYS A 611 26.75 -10.12 -6.38
C LYS A 611 26.33 -10.01 -4.92
N GLY A 612 27.11 -10.62 -4.04
CA GLY A 612 26.92 -10.47 -2.59
C GLY A 612 25.58 -11.01 -2.07
N ASN A 613 24.88 -11.86 -2.82
CA ASN A 613 23.60 -12.42 -2.40
C ASN A 613 23.83 -13.63 -1.47
N THR A 614 22.94 -13.84 -0.51
CA THR A 614 22.91 -15.05 0.34
C THR A 614 21.69 -15.91 -0.06
N ILE A 615 21.95 -17.14 -0.51
CA ILE A 615 20.95 -18.08 -1.02
C ILE A 615 21.03 -19.35 -0.17
N ILE A 616 19.95 -19.68 0.52
CA ILE A 616 19.87 -20.79 1.48
C ILE A 616 18.68 -21.65 1.12
N ASP A 617 18.94 -22.94 0.90
CA ASP A 617 17.90 -23.95 0.67
C ASP A 617 16.90 -23.59 -0.44
N ALA A 618 17.36 -22.85 -1.46
CA ALA A 618 16.57 -22.59 -2.67
C ALA A 618 16.64 -23.77 -3.65
N ASN A 619 15.61 -23.89 -4.50
CA ASN A 619 15.63 -24.79 -5.66
C ASN A 619 16.21 -24.04 -6.88
N GLY A 620 16.85 -24.77 -7.80
CA GLY A 620 17.51 -24.15 -8.96
C GLY A 620 18.81 -23.44 -8.59
N GLY A 621 19.44 -22.82 -9.60
CA GLY A 621 20.63 -21.98 -9.41
C GLY A 621 20.59 -20.68 -10.21
N ILE A 622 21.70 -19.95 -10.20
CA ILE A 622 21.91 -18.77 -11.04
C ILE A 622 22.28 -19.26 -12.44
N SER A 623 21.42 -19.02 -13.44
CA SER A 623 21.58 -19.54 -14.79
C SER A 623 21.87 -18.42 -15.78
N LEU A 624 23.11 -18.35 -16.25
CA LEU A 624 23.53 -17.50 -17.38
C LEU A 624 23.15 -18.20 -18.67
N GLU A 625 21.99 -17.86 -19.25
CA GLU A 625 21.38 -18.67 -20.30
C GLU A 625 21.49 -18.05 -21.68
N ASP A 626 21.07 -16.79 -21.82
CA ASP A 626 21.16 -16.00 -23.05
C ASP A 626 21.92 -14.70 -22.78
N GLY A 627 22.89 -14.36 -23.63
CA GLY A 627 23.73 -13.17 -23.46
C GLY A 627 25.14 -13.47 -22.94
N GLY A 628 25.97 -12.43 -22.84
CA GLY A 628 27.41 -12.53 -22.58
C GLY A 628 27.89 -11.57 -21.48
N PHE A 629 29.13 -11.69 -21.05
CA PHE A 629 29.81 -10.66 -20.23
C PHE A 629 29.18 -10.35 -18.86
N ASN A 630 28.25 -11.18 -18.39
CA ASN A 630 27.69 -11.09 -17.04
C ASN A 630 28.72 -11.44 -15.95
N THR A 631 28.56 -10.84 -14.76
CA THR A 631 29.38 -11.09 -13.58
C THR A 631 28.55 -11.74 -12.47
N VAL A 632 29.01 -12.86 -11.92
CA VAL A 632 28.46 -13.52 -10.72
C VAL A 632 29.55 -13.56 -9.67
N ALA A 633 29.46 -12.72 -8.63
CA ALA A 633 30.54 -12.55 -7.67
C ALA A 633 30.12 -12.50 -6.20
N ASP A 634 30.96 -12.96 -5.29
CA ASP A 634 30.77 -12.78 -3.84
C ASP A 634 29.46 -13.37 -3.27
N ASN A 635 28.79 -14.28 -3.99
CA ASN A 635 27.54 -14.87 -3.53
C ASN A 635 27.82 -16.04 -2.58
N ILE A 636 26.96 -16.21 -1.56
CA ILE A 636 26.94 -17.37 -0.68
C ILE A 636 25.72 -18.23 -1.04
N ILE A 637 25.95 -19.46 -1.49
CA ILE A 637 24.92 -20.42 -1.89
C ILE A 637 25.08 -21.67 -1.04
N ILE A 638 24.12 -21.93 -0.16
CA ILE A 638 24.17 -23.03 0.80
C ILE A 638 22.90 -23.88 0.68
N ARG A 639 23.09 -25.19 0.60
CA ARG A 639 22.01 -26.16 0.75
C ARG A 639 22.30 -26.99 2.00
N THR A 640 21.32 -27.07 2.90
CA THR A 640 21.42 -27.81 4.17
C THR A 640 20.61 -29.11 4.16
N THR A 641 19.77 -29.29 3.14
CA THR A 641 18.89 -30.45 2.97
C THR A 641 19.38 -31.41 1.88
N ASP A 642 19.19 -32.71 2.10
CA ASP A 642 19.50 -33.76 1.12
C ASP A 642 18.23 -34.15 0.34
N ILE A 643 18.34 -34.30 -0.98
CA ILE A 643 17.21 -34.52 -1.89
C ILE A 643 17.33 -35.85 -2.62
N SER A 644 17.14 -36.95 -1.88
CA SER A 644 17.11 -38.27 -2.50
C SER A 644 15.84 -38.48 -3.33
N GLY A 645 15.96 -38.65 -4.65
CA GLY A 645 14.89 -39.18 -5.50
C GLY A 645 13.77 -38.21 -5.92
N SER A 646 14.01 -36.89 -5.90
CA SER A 646 13.10 -35.87 -6.45
C SER A 646 13.62 -35.26 -7.75
N ASP A 647 12.73 -34.69 -8.58
CA ASP A 647 13.08 -33.87 -9.75
C ASP A 647 13.63 -32.47 -9.38
N ASP A 648 13.91 -32.21 -8.09
CA ASP A 648 14.59 -31.00 -7.61
C ASP A 648 16.01 -30.89 -8.18
N ARG A 649 16.38 -29.69 -8.62
CA ARG A 649 17.65 -29.38 -9.29
C ARG A 649 18.36 -28.20 -8.60
N PRO A 650 18.78 -28.33 -7.33
CA PRO A 650 19.54 -27.29 -6.66
C PRO A 650 20.90 -27.16 -7.34
N SER A 651 21.29 -25.92 -7.64
CA SER A 651 22.55 -25.62 -8.33
C SER A 651 23.16 -24.34 -7.78
N GLY A 652 24.48 -24.23 -7.87
CA GLY A 652 25.17 -22.95 -7.65
C GLY A 652 25.00 -22.05 -8.86
N VAL A 653 25.94 -22.14 -9.81
CA VAL A 653 25.97 -21.29 -11.01
C VAL A 653 26.03 -22.15 -12.26
N LEU A 654 25.08 -21.95 -13.18
CA LEU A 654 25.06 -22.52 -14.52
C LEU A 654 25.59 -21.48 -15.51
N ILE A 655 26.56 -21.88 -16.32
CA ILE A 655 27.45 -20.98 -17.06
C ILE A 655 27.49 -21.39 -18.53
N THR A 656 27.28 -20.43 -19.43
CA THR A 656 27.68 -20.54 -20.84
C THR A 656 29.03 -19.84 -21.05
N PRO A 657 29.90 -20.31 -21.95
CA PRO A 657 31.23 -19.73 -22.14
C PRO A 657 31.19 -18.46 -23.01
N LEU A 658 30.47 -17.43 -22.60
CA LEU A 658 30.27 -16.20 -23.39
C LEU A 658 30.85 -14.96 -22.69
N GLY A 659 32.13 -15.02 -22.31
CA GLY A 659 32.84 -13.88 -21.71
C GLY A 659 32.43 -13.53 -20.28
N HIS A 660 31.73 -14.43 -19.57
CA HIS A 660 31.29 -14.18 -18.20
C HIS A 660 32.45 -14.14 -17.18
N THR A 661 32.19 -13.55 -16.03
CA THR A 661 33.07 -13.61 -14.85
C THR A 661 32.32 -14.22 -13.67
N VAL A 662 32.73 -15.39 -13.21
CA VAL A 662 32.18 -16.09 -12.04
C VAL A 662 33.28 -16.18 -11.00
N THR A 663 33.26 -15.33 -9.98
CA THR A 663 34.40 -15.22 -9.04
C THR A 663 34.03 -15.08 -7.58
N ASN A 664 34.86 -15.63 -6.70
CA ASN A 664 34.72 -15.48 -5.25
C ASN A 664 33.33 -15.90 -4.69
N ASN A 665 32.62 -16.82 -5.35
CA ASN A 665 31.38 -17.36 -4.83
C ASN A 665 31.66 -18.52 -3.86
N TYR A 666 30.91 -18.59 -2.76
CA TYR A 666 30.95 -19.69 -1.81
C TYR A 666 29.73 -20.58 -1.99
N ILE A 667 29.94 -21.81 -2.48
CA ILE A 667 28.89 -22.76 -2.81
C ILE A 667 29.09 -24.01 -1.96
N ALA A 668 28.08 -24.40 -1.18
CA ALA A 668 28.21 -25.54 -0.29
C ALA A 668 26.94 -26.38 -0.18
N GLY A 669 27.13 -27.70 -0.06
CA GLY A 669 26.05 -28.62 0.31
C GLY A 669 25.12 -29.04 -0.84
N ILE A 670 25.50 -28.82 -2.11
CA ILE A 670 24.64 -29.19 -3.25
C ILE A 670 24.62 -30.71 -3.40
N ARG A 671 23.53 -31.35 -2.96
CA ARG A 671 23.33 -32.81 -2.96
C ARG A 671 22.30 -33.24 -4.00
N SER A 672 22.65 -33.17 -5.28
CA SER A 672 21.83 -33.72 -6.37
C SER A 672 22.69 -34.55 -7.31
N GLY A 673 22.10 -35.57 -7.94
CA GLY A 673 22.71 -36.35 -9.03
C GLY A 673 22.10 -36.02 -10.40
N ASN A 674 21.29 -34.96 -10.49
CA ASN A 674 20.67 -34.53 -11.74
C ASN A 674 21.70 -33.89 -12.68
N LYS A 675 21.54 -34.07 -13.99
CA LYS A 675 22.53 -33.73 -15.03
C LYS A 675 22.92 -32.24 -15.14
N GLU A 676 22.18 -31.35 -14.50
CA GLU A 676 22.41 -29.90 -14.49
C GLU A 676 22.33 -29.33 -13.07
N ALA A 677 22.55 -30.20 -12.07
CA ALA A 677 22.58 -29.86 -10.66
C ALA A 677 24.00 -30.03 -10.13
N GLY A 678 24.55 -29.00 -9.48
CA GLY A 678 25.94 -29.01 -9.05
C GLY A 678 26.42 -27.66 -8.54
N GLY A 679 27.68 -27.59 -8.13
CA GLY A 679 28.28 -26.33 -7.68
C GLY A 679 28.45 -25.35 -8.84
N LEU A 680 29.39 -25.65 -9.74
CA LEU A 680 29.62 -24.91 -10.98
C LEU A 680 29.25 -25.81 -12.17
N VAL A 681 28.30 -25.38 -12.99
CA VAL A 681 27.74 -26.18 -14.09
C VAL A 681 28.04 -25.47 -15.40
N PHE A 682 28.94 -26.03 -16.20
CA PHE A 682 29.22 -25.56 -17.55
C PHE A 682 28.22 -26.18 -18.51
N THR A 683 27.45 -25.35 -19.20
CA THR A 683 26.38 -25.78 -20.10
C THR A 683 26.82 -25.69 -21.55
N ALA A 684 26.49 -26.71 -22.36
CA ALA A 684 26.74 -26.74 -23.81
C ALA A 684 25.78 -25.85 -24.62
N ASN A 685 25.15 -24.86 -23.97
CA ASN A 685 24.13 -23.99 -24.57
C ASN A 685 24.64 -22.78 -25.41
N PRO A 686 25.94 -22.52 -25.71
CA PRO A 686 26.26 -21.51 -26.73
C PRO A 686 25.83 -21.97 -28.15
N LEU A 687 25.55 -23.28 -28.32
CA LEU A 687 25.22 -23.90 -29.61
C LEU A 687 23.74 -24.28 -29.78
N SER A 688 22.97 -24.36 -28.69
CA SER A 688 21.58 -24.80 -28.72
C SER A 688 20.68 -23.62 -29.11
N GLN A 689 20.24 -23.69 -30.36
CA GLN A 689 19.62 -22.61 -31.10
C GLN A 689 18.24 -22.26 -30.54
N ALA A 690 18.05 -21.01 -30.12
CA ALA A 690 16.77 -20.36 -30.26
C ALA A 690 16.37 -20.40 -31.76
N ASP A 691 15.34 -21.19 -32.06
CA ASP A 691 14.62 -21.25 -33.34
C ASP A 691 15.44 -21.35 -34.64
N GLY A 692 16.17 -22.45 -34.83
CA GLY A 692 16.60 -22.86 -36.18
C GLY A 692 17.67 -21.97 -36.84
N GLY A 693 18.59 -21.45 -36.04
CA GLY A 693 19.78 -20.77 -36.54
C GLY A 693 19.47 -19.40 -37.12
N VAL A 694 18.54 -18.65 -36.51
CA VAL A 694 18.35 -17.23 -36.83
C VAL A 694 19.66 -16.50 -36.51
N PRO A 695 20.37 -15.94 -37.51
CA PRO A 695 21.54 -15.13 -37.24
C PRO A 695 21.17 -13.94 -36.35
N ASN A 696 22.05 -13.51 -35.45
CA ASN A 696 21.84 -12.39 -34.53
C ASN A 696 20.73 -12.60 -33.47
N ALA A 697 20.64 -13.76 -32.80
CA ALA A 697 19.68 -13.99 -31.71
C ALA A 697 20.29 -14.72 -30.51
N GLY A 698 19.91 -14.34 -29.28
CA GLY A 698 20.34 -14.98 -28.04
C GLY A 698 21.87 -15.05 -27.92
N ASN A 699 22.38 -16.23 -27.56
CA ASN A 699 23.83 -16.50 -27.52
C ASN A 699 24.54 -16.29 -28.86
N GLN A 700 23.86 -16.49 -29.99
CA GLN A 700 24.46 -16.25 -31.31
C GLN A 700 24.72 -14.75 -31.55
N ALA A 701 23.86 -13.87 -31.05
CA ALA A 701 24.09 -12.41 -31.17
C ALA A 701 25.39 -11.97 -30.47
N VAL A 702 25.73 -12.61 -29.34
CA VAL A 702 26.99 -12.37 -28.63
C VAL A 702 28.19 -12.90 -29.41
N LEU A 703 28.09 -14.12 -29.94
CA LEU A 703 29.13 -14.74 -30.78
C LEU A 703 29.45 -13.91 -32.03
N ASP A 704 28.43 -13.30 -32.63
CA ASP A 704 28.57 -12.43 -33.80
C ASP A 704 29.25 -11.08 -33.46
N GLY A 705 29.27 -10.68 -32.18
CA GLY A 705 29.61 -9.34 -31.69
C GLY A 705 31.10 -8.96 -31.63
N SER A 706 32.04 -9.84 -31.98
CA SER A 706 33.51 -9.60 -31.90
C SER A 706 34.00 -9.06 -30.54
N GLY A 707 33.79 -9.85 -29.47
CA GLY A 707 34.34 -9.61 -28.13
C GLY A 707 35.36 -10.68 -27.71
N ASP A 708 36.10 -10.42 -26.64
CA ASP A 708 36.89 -11.45 -25.95
C ASP A 708 35.95 -12.33 -25.13
N LEU A 709 35.65 -13.53 -25.63
CA LEU A 709 34.72 -14.46 -25.02
C LEU A 709 35.34 -15.32 -23.91
N SER A 710 36.55 -14.96 -23.46
CA SER A 710 37.25 -15.64 -22.37
C SER A 710 36.38 -15.69 -21.12
N LEU A 711 36.11 -16.91 -20.65
CA LEU A 711 35.32 -17.15 -19.45
C LEU A 711 36.25 -17.16 -18.23
N THR A 712 36.03 -16.27 -17.27
CA THR A 712 36.76 -16.26 -16.00
C THR A 712 35.94 -16.97 -14.94
N VAL A 713 36.42 -18.09 -14.41
CA VAL A 713 35.86 -18.80 -13.25
C VAL A 713 36.94 -18.97 -12.21
N SER A 714 37.12 -18.00 -11.31
CA SER A 714 38.28 -17.98 -10.40
C SER A 714 37.91 -17.67 -8.96
N GLN A 715 38.72 -18.12 -8.00
CA GLN A 715 38.54 -17.83 -6.56
C GLN A 715 37.22 -18.34 -5.95
N ASN A 716 36.45 -19.17 -6.66
CA ASN A 716 35.23 -19.74 -6.10
C ASN A 716 35.58 -20.87 -5.12
N THR A 717 34.75 -21.03 -4.10
CA THR A 717 34.83 -22.13 -3.15
C THR A 717 33.63 -23.05 -3.35
N VAL A 718 33.86 -24.33 -3.65
CA VAL A 718 32.82 -25.35 -3.77
C VAL A 718 33.11 -26.48 -2.79
N LEU A 719 32.28 -26.60 -1.75
CA LEU A 719 32.48 -27.56 -0.68
C LEU A 719 31.30 -28.49 -0.54
N ASN A 720 31.56 -29.74 -0.19
CA ASN A 720 30.53 -30.65 0.29
C ASN A 720 29.35 -30.78 -0.69
N SER A 721 29.63 -30.81 -1.99
CA SER A 721 28.64 -31.05 -3.06
C SER A 721 28.82 -32.46 -3.63
N LEU A 722 27.74 -33.10 -4.10
CA LEU A 722 27.86 -34.40 -4.80
C LEU A 722 28.56 -34.21 -6.15
N GLN A 723 28.17 -33.17 -6.87
CA GLN A 723 28.73 -32.77 -8.15
C GLN A 723 29.29 -31.35 -7.99
N PRO A 724 30.54 -31.19 -7.51
CA PRO A 724 31.11 -29.85 -7.30
C PRO A 724 31.22 -29.09 -8.62
N ILE A 725 31.54 -29.81 -9.69
CA ILE A 725 31.64 -29.29 -11.05
C ILE A 725 30.98 -30.27 -12.00
N VAL A 726 30.18 -29.71 -12.91
CA VAL A 726 29.46 -30.45 -13.94
C VAL A 726 29.76 -29.82 -15.29
N PHE A 727 30.10 -30.65 -16.26
CA PHE A 727 30.02 -30.27 -17.68
C PHE A 727 28.80 -30.99 -18.24
N SER A 728 27.87 -30.23 -18.80
CA SER A 728 26.62 -30.77 -19.33
C SER A 728 26.80 -31.23 -20.79
N THR A 729 26.21 -32.38 -21.08
CA THR A 729 26.19 -33.12 -22.36
C THR A 729 25.10 -32.63 -23.28
N GLU A 730 24.16 -31.87 -22.73
CA GLU A 730 22.94 -31.56 -23.43
C GLU A 730 23.21 -30.51 -24.50
N ILE A 731 23.47 -30.98 -25.71
CA ILE A 731 23.24 -30.21 -26.91
C ILE A 731 21.73 -30.19 -27.07
N GLY A 732 21.12 -29.00 -26.89
CA GLY A 732 19.67 -28.87 -26.86
C GLY A 732 19.00 -29.51 -28.10
N SER A 733 17.78 -30.01 -27.90
CA SER A 733 16.96 -30.74 -28.90
C SER A 733 16.72 -30.05 -30.26
N LYS A 734 17.24 -28.83 -30.44
CA LYS A 734 17.15 -28.01 -31.64
C LYS A 734 18.44 -28.02 -32.48
N ALA A 735 19.51 -28.70 -32.06
CA ALA A 735 20.65 -28.97 -32.94
C ALA A 735 20.23 -29.94 -34.08
N PRO A 736 20.83 -29.82 -35.29
CA PRO A 736 20.46 -30.66 -36.43
C PRO A 736 20.93 -32.12 -36.30
N VAL A 737 21.64 -32.44 -35.22
CA VAL A 737 22.37 -33.69 -34.95
C VAL A 737 22.13 -34.12 -33.50
N GLY A 738 22.32 -35.41 -33.21
CA GLY A 738 22.09 -35.98 -31.88
C GLY A 738 23.17 -35.62 -30.87
N ASP A 739 24.40 -35.47 -31.35
CA ASP A 739 25.65 -35.21 -30.62
C ASP A 739 26.56 -34.26 -31.45
N CYS A 740 27.71 -33.86 -30.89
CA CYS A 740 28.57 -32.85 -31.49
C CYS A 740 29.57 -33.41 -32.50
N ASP A 741 29.95 -34.68 -32.40
CA ASP A 741 30.86 -35.34 -33.33
C ASP A 741 30.16 -35.62 -34.67
N GLU A 742 28.83 -35.66 -34.67
CA GLU A 742 28.02 -35.54 -35.88
C GLU A 742 28.12 -34.15 -36.54
N LEU A 743 28.61 -33.08 -35.87
CA LEU A 743 28.82 -31.78 -36.51
C LEU A 743 30.01 -31.86 -37.46
N THR A 744 29.77 -31.51 -38.72
CA THR A 744 30.77 -31.48 -39.77
C THR A 744 30.71 -30.16 -40.53
N ALA A 745 31.78 -29.84 -41.26
CA ALA A 745 31.79 -28.71 -42.18
C ALA A 745 30.63 -28.76 -43.21
N ASP A 746 30.10 -29.95 -43.51
CA ASP A 746 29.09 -30.15 -44.55
C ASP A 746 27.65 -30.04 -44.00
N ASN A 747 27.38 -30.49 -42.78
CA ASN A 747 26.02 -30.45 -42.20
C ASN A 747 25.76 -29.25 -41.27
N ALA A 748 26.80 -28.63 -40.70
CA ALA A 748 26.67 -27.48 -39.81
C ALA A 748 27.98 -26.63 -39.72
N PRO A 749 28.45 -26.02 -40.83
CA PRO A 749 29.79 -25.38 -40.91
C PRO A 749 30.07 -24.31 -39.86
N THR A 750 29.07 -23.53 -39.45
CA THR A 750 29.23 -22.49 -38.42
C THR A 750 29.46 -23.11 -37.04
N LEU A 751 28.66 -24.09 -36.65
CA LEU A 751 28.82 -24.80 -35.37
C LEU A 751 30.09 -25.66 -35.38
N TYR A 752 30.40 -26.30 -36.51
CA TYR A 752 31.66 -27.04 -36.70
C TYR A 752 32.90 -26.14 -36.58
N GLY A 753 32.80 -24.85 -36.92
CA GLY A 753 33.88 -23.89 -36.70
C GLY A 753 34.05 -23.50 -35.22
N LEU A 754 32.96 -23.49 -34.45
CA LEU A 754 32.93 -23.15 -33.01
C LEU A 754 33.36 -24.32 -32.11
N THR A 755 33.26 -25.57 -32.59
CA THR A 755 33.63 -26.80 -31.87
C THR A 755 35.11 -27.17 -31.97
N LYS A 756 35.97 -26.25 -32.41
CA LYS A 756 37.42 -26.46 -32.46
C LYS A 756 38.14 -25.55 -31.47
N ASN A 757 38.17 -25.93 -30.20
CA ASN A 757 38.97 -25.29 -29.16
C ASN A 757 38.75 -23.77 -29.12
N PHE A 758 37.49 -23.34 -29.15
CA PHE A 758 37.13 -21.94 -29.39
C PHE A 758 37.17 -21.10 -28.11
N PHE A 759 36.71 -21.66 -26.98
CA PHE A 759 36.56 -20.90 -25.74
C PHE A 759 37.80 -21.02 -24.84
N VAL A 760 38.31 -19.89 -24.38
CA VAL A 760 39.37 -19.83 -23.37
C VAL A 760 38.73 -19.74 -21.98
N ILE A 761 39.16 -20.59 -21.06
CA ILE A 761 38.68 -20.57 -19.67
C ILE A 761 39.85 -20.28 -18.74
N ASP A 762 39.72 -19.26 -17.89
CA ASP A 762 40.56 -19.07 -16.71
C ASP A 762 39.85 -19.69 -15.50
N PHE A 763 40.30 -20.89 -15.11
CA PHE A 763 39.77 -21.68 -14.00
C PHE A 763 40.67 -21.66 -12.76
N ASP A 764 41.61 -20.71 -12.67
CA ASP A 764 42.60 -20.71 -11.59
C ASP A 764 42.03 -20.31 -10.22
N ALA A 765 42.74 -20.73 -9.16
CA ALA A 765 42.52 -20.29 -7.78
C ALA A 765 41.15 -20.64 -7.15
N ASN A 766 40.37 -21.55 -7.74
CA ASN A 766 39.20 -22.11 -7.07
C ASN A 766 39.62 -23.02 -5.88
N ALA A 767 38.73 -23.24 -4.93
CA ALA A 767 38.92 -24.18 -3.81
C ALA A 767 37.80 -25.21 -3.85
N ILE A 768 38.11 -26.44 -4.26
CA ILE A 768 37.10 -27.47 -4.50
C ILE A 768 37.39 -28.68 -3.64
N ALA A 769 36.41 -29.10 -2.83
CA ALA A 769 36.50 -30.29 -2.01
C ALA A 769 35.13 -30.99 -1.90
N ASN A 770 35.10 -32.30 -2.10
CA ASN A 770 33.88 -33.09 -1.92
C ASN A 770 33.62 -33.38 -0.44
N GLY A 771 32.37 -33.75 -0.15
CA GLY A 771 31.95 -34.13 1.19
C GLY A 771 32.51 -35.49 1.61
N PHE A 772 32.51 -35.76 2.92
CA PHE A 772 32.73 -37.10 3.46
C PHE A 772 31.70 -38.07 2.87
N ASN A 773 32.16 -39.20 2.34
CA ASN A 773 31.28 -40.27 1.87
C ASN A 773 30.37 -40.75 3.03
N ASP A 774 29.08 -40.97 2.75
CA ASP A 774 28.24 -41.78 3.62
C ASP A 774 28.89 -43.15 3.84
N GLU A 775 28.79 -43.65 5.08
CA GLU A 775 29.64 -44.66 5.75
C GLU A 775 29.90 -46.01 5.02
N ASP A 776 29.35 -46.24 3.82
CA ASP A 776 29.46 -47.51 3.07
C ASP A 776 30.12 -47.39 1.68
N LYS A 777 30.53 -46.19 1.23
CA LYS A 777 31.28 -46.02 -0.03
C LYS A 777 32.67 -45.45 0.27
N GLU A 778 33.67 -46.33 0.39
CA GLU A 778 35.09 -45.97 0.40
C GLU A 778 35.49 -45.36 -0.96
N SER A 779 35.10 -44.11 -1.23
CA SER A 779 35.58 -43.36 -2.39
C SER A 779 36.70 -42.43 -1.93
N THR A 780 37.93 -42.95 -1.90
CA THR A 780 39.15 -42.14 -1.75
C THR A 780 39.52 -41.42 -3.06
N LEU A 781 38.55 -41.19 -3.94
CA LEU A 781 38.73 -40.68 -5.30
C LEU A 781 37.94 -39.38 -5.43
N GLY A 782 38.65 -38.27 -5.69
CA GLY A 782 38.10 -36.90 -5.74
C GLY A 782 37.07 -36.61 -6.84
N PHE A 783 36.64 -37.62 -7.58
CA PHE A 783 35.57 -37.60 -8.58
C PHE A 783 34.89 -38.96 -8.53
N ALA A 784 33.75 -39.07 -7.83
CA ALA A 784 32.96 -40.29 -7.83
C ALA A 784 31.90 -40.21 -8.93
N PHE A 785 32.21 -40.79 -10.09
CA PHE A 785 31.15 -41.35 -10.93
C PHE A 785 30.73 -42.68 -10.31
N ASP A 786 29.46 -42.83 -9.93
CA ASP A 786 28.93 -44.11 -9.51
C ASP A 786 28.96 -45.05 -10.72
N SER A 787 30.01 -45.87 -10.82
CA SER A 787 30.23 -46.76 -11.95
C SER A 787 29.12 -47.81 -12.17
N GLU A 788 28.22 -47.98 -11.19
CA GLU A 788 27.11 -48.93 -11.29
C GLU A 788 25.72 -48.27 -11.43
N ALA A 789 25.64 -46.93 -11.36
CA ALA A 789 24.40 -46.20 -11.54
C ALA A 789 24.56 -45.13 -12.63
N VAL A 790 24.00 -45.44 -13.80
CA VAL A 790 23.84 -44.64 -15.01
C VAL A 790 25.14 -44.20 -15.70
N SER A 791 25.18 -44.42 -17.02
CA SER A 791 26.15 -43.85 -17.95
C SER A 791 26.42 -42.39 -17.57
N SER A 792 27.63 -42.08 -17.11
CA SER A 792 27.92 -40.70 -16.73
C SER A 792 28.12 -39.87 -17.98
N ASP A 793 27.05 -39.18 -18.36
CA ASP A 793 27.00 -38.18 -19.42
C ASP A 793 27.78 -36.89 -19.06
N HIS A 794 28.90 -36.98 -18.33
CA HIS A 794 29.54 -35.87 -17.59
C HIS A 794 31.08 -35.87 -17.64
N ALA A 795 31.68 -36.27 -18.76
CA ALA A 795 33.14 -36.23 -18.92
C ALA A 795 33.63 -34.81 -19.29
N PHE A 796 34.87 -34.47 -18.88
CA PHE A 796 35.58 -33.26 -19.35
C PHE A 796 35.99 -33.39 -20.83
N GLU A 797 36.00 -34.63 -21.35
CA GLU A 797 36.06 -34.94 -22.78
C GLU A 797 34.63 -35.05 -23.32
N TYR A 798 34.27 -34.08 -24.15
CA TYR A 798 33.01 -34.03 -24.87
C TYR A 798 33.25 -34.25 -26.35
N ASP A 799 32.26 -34.82 -27.04
CA ASP A 799 32.15 -34.91 -28.51
C ASP A 799 32.33 -33.56 -29.26
N CYS A 800 32.46 -32.42 -28.55
CA CYS A 800 32.49 -31.06 -29.11
C CYS A 800 33.82 -30.29 -29.01
N ASP A 801 34.88 -30.78 -28.33
CA ASP A 801 36.18 -30.10 -28.13
C ASP A 801 36.11 -28.55 -28.04
N LEU A 802 35.23 -28.03 -27.17
CA LEU A 802 34.90 -26.58 -27.15
C LEU A 802 35.96 -25.71 -26.49
N ILE A 803 36.79 -26.29 -25.62
CA ILE A 803 37.72 -25.56 -24.75
C ILE A 803 39.10 -25.51 -25.41
N ASN A 804 39.67 -24.32 -25.51
CA ASN A 804 41.05 -24.16 -25.95
C ASN A 804 42.02 -24.61 -24.86
N HIS A 805 42.45 -25.88 -24.90
CA HIS A 805 43.37 -26.45 -23.91
C HIS A 805 44.76 -25.79 -23.88
N ASP A 806 45.21 -25.17 -24.98
CA ASP A 806 46.53 -24.52 -25.06
C ASP A 806 46.55 -23.13 -24.40
N GLU A 807 45.41 -22.42 -24.44
CA GLU A 807 45.28 -21.05 -23.92
C GLU A 807 44.53 -20.97 -22.58
N SER A 808 43.78 -22.01 -22.21
CA SER A 808 43.03 -22.06 -20.95
C SER A 808 43.95 -22.28 -19.74
N LEU A 809 43.65 -21.61 -18.63
CA LEU A 809 44.35 -21.76 -17.35
C LEU A 809 43.54 -22.70 -16.45
N LEU A 810 44.01 -23.92 -16.26
CA LEU A 810 43.34 -24.95 -15.45
C LEU A 810 44.15 -25.34 -14.21
N SER A 811 44.96 -24.42 -13.67
CA SER A 811 45.89 -24.73 -12.60
C SER A 811 45.21 -24.79 -11.23
N ASN A 812 45.62 -25.78 -10.42
CA ASN A 812 45.30 -25.96 -9.01
C ASN A 812 43.93 -26.53 -8.63
N ASN A 813 43.13 -27.05 -9.56
CA ASN A 813 42.07 -28.01 -9.24
C ASN A 813 41.98 -29.08 -10.33
N PHE A 814 41.38 -30.22 -9.98
CA PHE A 814 41.12 -31.42 -10.79
C PHE A 814 42.15 -32.57 -10.75
N GLY A 815 41.62 -33.74 -10.34
CA GLY A 815 42.14 -35.06 -10.68
C GLY A 815 41.17 -35.70 -11.67
N PHE A 816 41.68 -36.31 -12.75
CA PHE A 816 40.86 -36.99 -13.74
C PHE A 816 40.44 -38.39 -13.23
N THR A 817 39.24 -38.83 -13.59
CA THR A 817 38.85 -40.24 -13.56
C THR A 817 38.38 -40.68 -14.94
N ASP A 818 38.86 -41.85 -15.33
CA ASP A 818 38.61 -42.62 -16.56
C ASP A 818 37.15 -42.54 -17.07
N SER A 819 36.94 -42.13 -18.32
CA SER A 819 35.64 -42.21 -18.99
C SER A 819 35.38 -43.68 -19.34
N TYR A 820 34.60 -44.37 -18.51
CA TYR A 820 34.04 -45.66 -18.94
C TYR A 820 32.85 -45.38 -19.87
N ALA A 821 33.15 -45.45 -21.18
CA ALA A 821 32.24 -45.69 -22.31
C ALA A 821 30.83 -45.09 -22.23
N SER A 822 30.57 -44.04 -23.01
CA SER A 822 29.19 -43.70 -23.39
C SER A 822 28.57 -44.87 -24.18
N GLY A 823 27.30 -45.17 -23.88
CA GLY A 823 26.49 -46.12 -24.64
C GLY A 823 26.32 -45.60 -26.07
N ASP A 824 26.66 -46.38 -27.08
CA ASP A 824 25.68 -47.28 -27.67
C ASP A 824 26.23 -48.72 -27.80
N VAL A 825 25.93 -49.56 -26.80
CA VAL A 825 26.41 -50.96 -26.73
C VAL A 825 25.42 -51.98 -27.30
N GLU A 826 24.28 -51.58 -27.86
CA GLU A 826 23.25 -52.55 -28.31
C GLU A 826 23.32 -52.95 -29.79
N ASP A 827 24.09 -52.28 -30.65
CA ASP A 827 24.14 -52.66 -32.07
C ASP A 827 25.46 -53.36 -32.46
N GLU A 828 25.36 -54.69 -32.66
CA GLU A 828 26.43 -55.57 -33.21
C GLU A 828 26.94 -55.13 -34.61
N PHE A 829 26.41 -54.05 -35.20
CA PHE A 829 26.81 -53.50 -36.49
C PHE A 829 27.99 -52.51 -36.44
N TRP A 830 28.39 -52.02 -35.27
CA TRP A 830 29.46 -51.02 -35.12
C TRP A 830 30.90 -51.55 -35.25
N VAL A 831 31.09 -52.87 -35.21
CA VAL A 831 32.43 -53.48 -35.36
C VAL A 831 32.81 -53.67 -36.83
N ASP A 832 31.84 -53.85 -37.74
CA ASP A 832 32.11 -54.06 -39.17
C ASP A 832 32.23 -52.74 -39.95
N ILE A 833 31.63 -51.64 -39.49
CA ILE A 833 31.79 -50.30 -40.11
C ILE A 833 33.20 -49.73 -39.93
N ARG A 834 33.87 -50.03 -38.80
CA ARG A 834 35.26 -49.63 -38.57
C ARG A 834 36.25 -50.22 -39.59
N ASN A 835 35.91 -51.34 -40.23
CA ASN A 835 36.76 -52.00 -41.22
C ASN A 835 36.41 -51.72 -42.69
N LEU A 836 35.21 -51.19 -42.99
CA LEU A 836 34.74 -51.05 -44.38
C LEU A 836 34.85 -49.63 -44.96
N ASN A 837 34.95 -48.59 -44.12
CA ASN A 837 35.03 -47.19 -44.56
C ASN A 837 36.40 -46.50 -44.38
N GLY A 838 37.45 -47.24 -44.00
CA GLY A 838 38.82 -46.76 -44.13
C GLY A 838 39.26 -45.69 -43.13
N ASN A 839 39.14 -45.96 -41.82
CA ASN A 839 39.97 -45.28 -40.84
C ASN A 839 41.39 -45.88 -40.92
N GLY A 840 42.19 -45.32 -41.85
CA GLY A 840 43.64 -45.41 -41.86
C GLY A 840 44.28 -44.51 -40.79
N GLU A 841 45.61 -44.41 -40.80
CA GLU A 841 46.42 -43.56 -39.90
C GLU A 841 45.86 -42.12 -39.80
N PHE A 842 45.82 -41.56 -38.57
CA PHE A 842 45.88 -40.11 -38.40
C PHE A 842 47.34 -39.66 -38.48
N ASP A 843 47.58 -38.78 -39.44
CA ASP A 843 48.83 -38.09 -39.74
C ASP A 843 48.72 -36.60 -39.32
N THR A 844 49.43 -35.70 -39.99
CA THR A 844 49.70 -34.30 -39.60
C THR A 844 48.51 -33.34 -39.37
N ASP A 845 47.24 -33.77 -39.28
CA ASP A 845 46.07 -32.87 -39.24
C ASP A 845 44.90 -33.15 -38.26
N GLY A 846 45.08 -34.03 -37.25
CA GLY A 846 44.41 -33.86 -35.93
C GLY A 846 43.00 -34.45 -35.70
N ALA A 847 42.95 -35.72 -35.26
CA ALA A 847 42.17 -36.21 -34.10
C ALA A 847 42.49 -37.71 -33.82
N ILE A 848 42.00 -38.25 -32.70
CA ILE A 848 42.58 -39.29 -31.83
C ILE A 848 42.68 -40.72 -32.42
N ASP A 849 43.85 -41.36 -32.26
CA ASP A 849 44.17 -42.76 -32.59
C ASP A 849 43.91 -43.71 -31.38
N GLN A 850 43.38 -44.90 -31.63
CA GLN A 850 42.87 -45.87 -30.64
C GLN A 850 43.97 -46.76 -30.02
N ASN A 851 45.26 -46.40 -30.10
CA ASN A 851 46.34 -47.17 -29.45
C ASN A 851 47.50 -46.31 -28.90
N PRO A 852 47.35 -45.78 -27.66
CA PRO A 852 48.31 -44.87 -27.01
C PRO A 852 49.74 -45.41 -26.80
N ALA A 853 49.92 -46.73 -26.83
CA ALA A 853 51.16 -47.37 -26.38
C ALA A 853 52.31 -47.33 -27.41
N ASP A 854 52.04 -47.11 -28.70
CA ASP A 854 53.01 -47.37 -29.78
C ASP A 854 53.65 -46.11 -30.41
N ASN A 855 53.10 -44.90 -30.21
CA ASN A 855 53.62 -43.67 -30.86
C ASN A 855 54.40 -42.72 -29.92
N GLY A 856 54.40 -42.98 -28.60
CA GLY A 856 55.14 -42.19 -27.62
C GLY A 856 54.77 -40.70 -27.55
N LYS A 857 53.60 -40.31 -28.08
CA LYS A 857 53.15 -38.91 -28.12
C LYS A 857 51.70 -38.65 -27.70
N GLU A 858 50.91 -39.66 -27.41
CA GLU A 858 49.58 -39.49 -26.83
C GLU A 858 49.50 -40.36 -25.57
N VAL A 859 50.16 -39.92 -24.51
CA VAL A 859 49.69 -40.25 -23.16
C VAL A 859 48.42 -39.42 -23.02
N PRO A 860 47.24 -39.97 -22.66
CA PRO A 860 46.14 -39.17 -22.15
C PRO A 860 46.75 -38.33 -21.03
N GLU A 861 47.03 -37.06 -21.30
CA GLU A 861 47.68 -36.22 -20.34
C GLU A 861 46.62 -35.98 -19.29
N PHE A 862 46.64 -36.84 -18.26
CA PHE A 862 46.12 -36.48 -16.96
C PHE A 862 46.71 -35.10 -16.68
N VAL A 863 45.95 -34.02 -16.94
CA VAL A 863 46.28 -32.68 -16.46
C VAL A 863 45.99 -32.68 -14.95
N THR A 864 46.51 -33.67 -14.23
CA THR A 864 46.41 -33.74 -12.79
C THR A 864 47.34 -32.68 -12.25
N ALA A 865 46.78 -31.52 -11.90
CA ALA A 865 47.34 -30.80 -10.77
C ALA A 865 47.20 -31.71 -9.54
N THR A 866 48.18 -31.72 -8.64
CA THR A 866 48.03 -32.44 -7.37
C THR A 866 46.95 -31.73 -6.55
N ASN A 867 45.68 -32.15 -6.67
CA ASN A 867 44.64 -31.68 -5.77
C ASN A 867 44.82 -32.38 -4.42
N GLY A 868 45.34 -31.64 -3.43
CA GLY A 868 45.50 -32.13 -2.06
C GLY A 868 44.21 -32.11 -1.24
N LEU A 869 43.11 -31.60 -1.80
CA LEU A 869 41.84 -31.37 -1.11
C LEU A 869 40.76 -32.27 -1.72
N ILE A 870 40.79 -33.56 -1.37
CA ILE A 870 39.79 -34.54 -1.82
C ILE A 870 38.53 -34.48 -0.94
N GLU A 871 38.70 -34.18 0.35
CA GLU A 871 37.64 -34.12 1.34
C GLU A 871 37.60 -32.74 2.00
N THR A 872 36.41 -32.37 2.45
CA THR A 872 36.21 -31.18 3.28
C THR A 872 36.94 -31.38 4.61
N ASP A 873 37.84 -30.46 5.00
CA ASP A 873 38.54 -30.52 6.29
C ASP A 873 37.51 -30.54 7.43
N PRO A 874 37.49 -31.58 8.29
CA PRO A 874 36.54 -31.67 9.38
C PRO A 874 36.74 -30.57 10.44
N ASN A 875 37.88 -29.86 10.44
CA ASN A 875 38.11 -28.67 11.28
C ASN A 875 37.59 -27.37 10.62
N GLY A 876 37.06 -27.43 9.39
CA GLY A 876 36.44 -26.31 8.69
C GLY A 876 37.40 -25.26 8.13
N ALA A 877 38.71 -25.52 8.02
CA ALA A 877 39.67 -24.51 7.57
C ALA A 877 39.39 -24.03 6.13
N GLN A 878 38.94 -24.91 5.25
CA GLN A 878 38.53 -24.56 3.88
C GLN A 878 37.28 -23.67 3.87
N ALA A 879 36.29 -23.99 4.71
CA ALA A 879 35.08 -23.19 4.84
C ALA A 879 35.43 -21.76 5.30
N ILE A 880 36.31 -21.63 6.30
CA ILE A 880 36.79 -20.33 6.79
C ILE A 880 37.58 -19.57 5.71
N ALA A 881 38.46 -20.26 4.97
CA ALA A 881 39.27 -19.65 3.93
C ALA A 881 38.40 -19.14 2.76
N GLY A 882 37.45 -19.96 2.31
CA GLY A 882 36.57 -19.63 1.19
C GLY A 882 35.48 -18.61 1.52
N ALA A 883 35.08 -18.49 2.79
CA ALA A 883 34.13 -17.46 3.22
C ALA A 883 34.80 -16.08 3.47
N LYS A 884 36.11 -15.97 3.33
CA LYS A 884 36.85 -14.76 3.67
C LYS A 884 36.49 -13.61 2.73
N GLY A 885 36.05 -12.49 3.28
CA GLY A 885 35.66 -11.32 2.50
C GLY A 885 34.22 -11.37 2.00
N LEU A 886 33.48 -12.45 2.31
CA LEU A 886 32.05 -12.54 2.05
C LEU A 886 31.26 -12.10 3.28
N TYR A 887 30.11 -11.48 3.03
CA TYR A 887 29.15 -11.12 4.07
C TYR A 887 27.95 -12.06 4.01
N TYR A 888 27.73 -12.82 5.09
CA TYR A 888 26.52 -13.61 5.24
C TYR A 888 25.39 -12.71 5.73
N ILE A 889 24.44 -12.43 4.84
CA ILE A 889 23.31 -11.53 5.10
C ILE A 889 22.36 -12.20 6.09
N GLN A 890 22.05 -11.55 7.21
CA GLN A 890 21.02 -12.01 8.14
C GLN A 890 19.62 -11.64 7.61
N SER A 891 18.57 -12.38 7.98
CA SER A 891 17.20 -12.03 7.56
C SER A 891 16.75 -10.67 8.10
N SER A 892 17.32 -10.21 9.21
CA SER A 892 17.10 -8.86 9.76
C SER A 892 17.80 -7.74 9.00
N ASP A 893 18.77 -8.06 8.14
CA ASP A 893 19.55 -7.06 7.40
C ASP A 893 18.80 -6.58 6.13
N VAL A 894 17.78 -7.32 5.70
CA VAL A 894 17.10 -7.10 4.42
C VAL A 894 15.60 -7.25 4.58
N GLY A 895 14.85 -6.91 3.52
CA GLY A 895 13.40 -6.92 3.55
C GLY A 895 12.81 -5.61 4.09
N ALA A 896 11.49 -5.62 4.26
CA ALA A 896 10.71 -4.43 4.61
C ALA A 896 11.01 -4.00 6.05
N GLY A 897 11.24 -2.71 6.25
CA GLY A 897 11.69 -2.11 7.51
C GLY A 897 13.19 -2.20 7.76
N SER A 898 13.97 -2.83 6.87
CA SER A 898 15.43 -2.87 7.04
C SER A 898 16.08 -1.51 6.75
N SER A 899 17.11 -1.18 7.52
CA SER A 899 17.96 0.01 7.31
C SER A 899 19.43 -0.35 7.08
N TRP A 900 19.77 -1.64 7.09
CA TRP A 900 21.15 -2.08 6.92
C TRP A 900 21.66 -1.78 5.50
N THR A 901 22.90 -1.33 5.44
CA THR A 901 23.64 -1.08 4.20
C THR A 901 24.93 -1.88 4.23
N ALA A 902 25.31 -2.45 3.09
CA ALA A 902 26.62 -3.08 2.97
C ALA A 902 27.71 -1.99 3.06
N ASP A 903 28.46 -1.97 4.16
CA ASP A 903 29.69 -1.17 4.27
C ASP A 903 30.78 -1.83 3.40
N ASN A 904 31.33 -1.08 2.44
CA ASN A 904 32.44 -1.52 1.59
C ASN A 904 33.71 -1.87 2.38
#